data_AF-A0AAP0XFI8-F1
#
_entry.id   AF-A0AAP0XFI8-F1
#
_cell.length_a   1.000
_cell.length_b   1.000
_cell.length_c   1.000
_cell.angle_alpha   90.00
_cell.angle_beta   90.00
_cell.angle_gamma   90.00
#
_symmetry.space_group_name_H-M   'P 1'
#
loop_
_entity.id
_entity.type
_entity.pdbx_description
1 polymer ?
#
loop_
_entity_poly.entity_id
_entity_poly.type
_entity_poly.pdbx_seq_one_letter_code
_entity_poly.pdbx_strand_id
1 'polypeptide(L)'
;MNKPLMYLLAGNGSAADWWDDALAHFRHYRVQALELPGFGDNPQPPCTDLSGYAQALLEMTEPGQEIMAVGVNALIVLHALQRRPGHFARSVLLAPVGAFLWQRRLPALMSPLPLRKTIHWLLGHKPQWFARKFSQHRWSAAQYRRMGAGYTRCRAFMPYWDQLRADTALTLLEWITDPIELVWGDQDQMLGIAQAAAWSAILARADLRISLQPGWGHYPWIDAPSAFATWLESGAQGFVAHTKGGRLRLAELAGQPVPQALTIEHESDPRLAQLLAGTAHMTWAVRSSSYGEDQADAANAGLSTTYLRVTASDVAARVKQLRVAGVEEVVVQRFITPKLSGIAFVRHLAVELEWVEGHLESLADGQATPERATLSRLGSAWESGQFRNLHGLDATALWGFLQGVLKVFHYVPGDVEWAWDGQQLWLLQYRPISEHGWRRHLTAANIAEILPPQPSCFVEYAQRRAAASIPAIMARWDCRILEDNEPFTAVFAGASYINNDLFLARLADWGVSAASYAGEVGGATPVLPWRPLRLLRSLPLFWRMQRIARGHLHTLESGLRRFDDELTQLKADGANGQQLADWFSRFYVFVVQGNLCIATALASSGGALFGRPPTAYDDLGFSPHRLPWETDPGTPRPSHAELPLQPLPLWPRPIAMAHRLGFPGLRGYYLQVREWYRDNLMRIFFRVHHAMPRAERARWFAPHPEVRNRAGSFWQDGREGLEQAAGFMIYPGYVRGILGQDILFEDSLDPGRHAQYQQASAVIARMGGRLSHGSTLLRELRKPSAVLPQVDNGWLGREVVYCDGELRLSHPDSQS
;
A
#
# COMPACT_ATOMS: atom_id res chain seq x y z
N MET A 1 -44.23 -9.40 1.33
CA MET A 1 -42.78 -9.51 1.62
C MET A 1 -42.25 -8.09 1.81
N ASN A 2 -41.45 -7.83 2.84
CA ASN A 2 -40.86 -6.51 3.04
C ASN A 2 -39.87 -6.23 1.91
N LYS A 3 -39.91 -5.03 1.31
CA LYS A 3 -38.93 -4.62 0.29
C LYS A 3 -37.53 -4.60 0.90
N PRO A 4 -36.48 -5.07 0.18
CA PRO A 4 -35.10 -4.93 0.63
C PRO A 4 -34.76 -3.45 0.87
N LEU A 5 -33.88 -3.17 1.83
CA LEU A 5 -33.46 -1.80 2.14
C LEU A 5 -32.21 -1.44 1.32
N MET A 6 -32.24 -0.26 0.70
CA MET A 6 -31.09 0.32 0.01
C MET A 6 -30.75 1.69 0.60
N TYR A 7 -29.52 1.85 1.05
CA TYR A 7 -28.98 3.11 1.54
C TYR A 7 -28.46 3.95 0.37
N LEU A 8 -28.81 5.24 0.34
CA LEU A 8 -28.26 6.19 -0.63
C LEU A 8 -27.37 7.21 0.07
N LEU A 9 -26.11 7.26 -0.34
CA LEU A 9 -25.10 8.13 0.25
C LEU A 9 -24.52 9.07 -0.82
N ALA A 10 -25.01 10.30 -0.85
CA ALA A 10 -24.57 11.29 -1.83
C ALA A 10 -23.14 11.79 -1.55
N GLY A 11 -22.58 12.58 -2.48
CA GLY A 11 -21.16 12.99 -2.49
C GLY A 11 -20.80 14.20 -1.60
N ASN A 12 -19.73 14.91 -1.95
CA ASN A 12 -19.25 16.03 -1.13
C ASN A 12 -20.20 17.23 -1.22
N GLY A 13 -20.59 17.78 -0.07
CA GLY A 13 -21.51 18.92 -0.01
C GLY A 13 -22.98 18.57 -0.17
N SER A 14 -23.33 17.28 -0.18
CA SER A 14 -24.72 16.83 -0.35
C SER A 14 -25.53 16.85 0.94
N ALA A 15 -26.84 16.73 0.78
CA ALA A 15 -27.82 16.45 1.81
C ALA A 15 -28.80 15.37 1.31
N ALA A 16 -29.59 14.78 2.20
CA ALA A 16 -30.52 13.68 1.88
C ALA A 16 -31.55 14.10 0.82
N ASP A 17 -32.00 15.36 0.86
CA ASP A 17 -32.98 15.90 -0.08
C ASP A 17 -32.49 15.92 -1.54
N TRP A 18 -31.18 15.78 -1.79
CA TRP A 18 -30.66 15.66 -3.16
C TRP A 18 -31.22 14.46 -3.93
N TRP A 19 -31.77 13.47 -3.23
CA TRP A 19 -32.40 12.30 -3.82
C TRP A 19 -33.89 12.47 -4.12
N ASP A 20 -34.54 13.56 -3.67
CA ASP A 20 -36.00 13.75 -3.75
C ASP A 20 -36.58 13.47 -5.14
N ASP A 21 -35.87 13.91 -6.19
CA ASP A 21 -36.33 13.75 -7.57
C ASP A 21 -36.37 12.27 -8.00
N ALA A 22 -35.50 11.42 -7.43
CA ALA A 22 -35.39 10.00 -7.74
C ALA A 22 -36.20 9.09 -6.79
N LEU A 23 -36.41 9.49 -5.53
CA LEU A 23 -37.05 8.66 -4.50
C LEU A 23 -38.43 8.13 -4.92
N ALA A 24 -39.22 8.94 -5.62
CA ALA A 24 -40.56 8.56 -6.07
C ALA A 24 -40.57 7.45 -7.16
N HIS A 25 -39.43 7.21 -7.81
CA HIS A 25 -39.29 6.25 -8.91
C HIS A 25 -38.86 4.85 -8.46
N PHE A 26 -38.39 4.68 -7.22
CA PHE A 26 -38.05 3.36 -6.68
C PHE A 26 -39.31 2.54 -6.38
N ARG A 27 -39.35 1.30 -6.88
CA ARG A 27 -40.46 0.36 -6.75
C ARG A 27 -40.09 -0.90 -5.99
N HIS A 28 -38.86 -1.38 -6.14
CA HIS A 28 -38.38 -2.65 -5.57
C HIS A 28 -37.72 -2.45 -4.21
N TYR A 29 -36.97 -1.36 -4.02
CA TYR A 29 -36.32 -1.08 -2.73
C TYR A 29 -37.19 -0.20 -1.81
N ARG A 30 -37.04 -0.42 -0.51
CA ARG A 30 -37.25 0.63 0.48
C ARG A 30 -35.95 1.43 0.53
N VAL A 31 -36.01 2.72 0.22
CA VAL A 31 -34.80 3.54 0.06
C VAL A 31 -34.64 4.47 1.25
N GLN A 32 -33.41 4.57 1.77
CA GLN A 32 -33.07 5.47 2.86
C GLN A 32 -31.86 6.31 2.49
N ALA A 33 -32.06 7.62 2.31
CA ALA A 33 -30.96 8.56 2.15
C ALA A 33 -30.23 8.78 3.49
N LEU A 34 -28.90 8.71 3.46
CA LEU A 34 -28.05 8.88 4.63
C LEU A 34 -27.35 10.24 4.64
N GLU A 35 -27.15 10.79 5.83
CA GLU A 35 -26.33 11.96 6.08
C GLU A 35 -25.29 11.65 7.15
N LEU A 36 -24.02 11.59 6.76
CA LEU A 36 -22.91 11.38 7.70
C LEU A 36 -22.75 12.56 8.66
N PRO A 37 -22.02 12.41 9.79
CA PRO A 37 -21.77 13.51 10.71
C PRO A 37 -21.22 14.76 10.00
N GLY A 38 -21.87 15.91 10.20
CA GLY A 38 -21.51 17.15 9.52
C GLY A 38 -22.08 17.33 8.10
N PHE A 39 -22.89 16.40 7.59
CA PHE A 39 -23.65 16.53 6.34
C PHE A 39 -25.11 16.90 6.62
N GLY A 40 -25.70 17.69 5.72
CA GLY A 40 -27.11 18.06 5.76
C GLY A 40 -27.60 18.46 7.15
N ASP A 41 -28.67 17.81 7.60
CA ASP A 41 -29.36 18.08 8.85
C ASP A 41 -28.87 17.18 10.02
N ASN A 42 -27.89 16.28 9.78
CA ASN A 42 -27.27 15.49 10.84
C ASN A 42 -26.64 16.44 11.90
N PRO A 43 -27.02 16.35 13.19
CA PRO A 43 -26.58 17.30 14.22
C PRO A 43 -25.13 17.10 14.68
N GLN A 44 -24.54 15.92 14.43
CA GLN A 44 -23.20 15.60 14.90
C GLN A 44 -22.13 16.44 14.19
N PRO A 45 -21.02 16.80 14.86
CA PRO A 45 -19.92 17.50 14.20
C PRO A 45 -19.23 16.60 13.16
N PRO A 46 -18.56 17.18 12.14
CA PRO A 46 -17.73 16.41 11.22
C PRO A 46 -16.73 15.52 11.95
N CYS A 47 -16.60 14.25 11.52
CA CYS A 47 -15.58 13.36 12.08
C CYS A 47 -14.17 13.89 11.78
N THR A 48 -13.20 13.50 12.62
CA THR A 48 -11.81 13.98 12.56
C THR A 48 -11.02 13.37 11.40
N ASP A 49 -11.34 12.16 10.96
CA ASP A 49 -10.71 11.47 9.84
C ASP A 49 -11.65 10.45 9.16
N LEU A 50 -11.17 9.85 8.06
CA LEU A 50 -11.91 8.85 7.27
C LEU A 50 -12.32 7.61 8.09
N SER A 51 -11.48 7.25 9.06
CA SER A 51 -11.74 6.13 9.98
C SER A 51 -12.96 6.42 10.86
N GLY A 52 -13.09 7.64 11.39
CA GLY A 52 -14.28 8.07 12.12
C GLY A 52 -15.55 8.06 11.25
N TYR A 53 -15.45 8.51 9.99
CA TYR A 53 -16.59 8.46 9.07
C TYR A 53 -17.01 7.04 8.71
N ALA A 54 -16.06 6.13 8.48
CA ALA A 54 -16.36 4.73 8.21
C ALA A 54 -17.04 4.06 9.41
N GLN A 55 -16.63 4.39 10.63
CA GLN A 55 -17.30 3.93 11.85
C GLN A 55 -18.75 4.45 11.92
N ALA A 56 -18.95 5.75 11.72
CA ALA A 56 -20.28 6.35 11.75
C ALA A 56 -21.20 5.73 10.69
N LEU A 57 -20.69 5.44 9.49
CA LEU A 57 -21.45 4.74 8.45
C LEU A 57 -21.88 3.33 8.89
N LEU A 58 -20.97 2.57 9.49
CA LEU A 58 -21.27 1.22 9.99
C LEU A 58 -22.30 1.22 11.13
N GLU A 59 -22.31 2.25 11.98
CA GLU A 59 -23.31 2.41 13.05
C GLU A 59 -24.68 2.84 12.51
N MET A 60 -24.72 3.55 11.39
CA MET A 60 -25.94 4.00 10.74
C MET A 60 -26.59 2.95 9.81
N THR A 61 -25.91 1.82 9.55
CA THR A 61 -26.33 0.85 8.53
C THR A 61 -26.39 -0.57 9.09
N GLU A 62 -27.38 -1.34 8.63
CA GLU A 62 -27.55 -2.74 8.99
C GLU A 62 -26.74 -3.67 8.06
N PRO A 63 -26.08 -4.71 8.59
CA PRO A 63 -25.42 -5.72 7.78
C PRO A 63 -26.38 -6.42 6.81
N GLY A 64 -25.89 -6.79 5.63
CA GLY A 64 -26.64 -7.51 4.61
C GLY A 64 -27.60 -6.67 3.76
N GLN A 65 -27.68 -5.35 4.01
CA GLN A 65 -28.41 -4.42 3.16
C GLN A 65 -27.54 -3.90 2.01
N GLU A 66 -28.15 -3.18 1.07
CA GLU A 66 -27.46 -2.63 -0.10
C GLU A 66 -27.11 -1.15 0.09
N ILE A 67 -26.05 -0.68 -0.56
CA ILE A 67 -25.64 0.72 -0.54
C ILE A 67 -25.24 1.23 -1.93
N MET A 68 -25.69 2.45 -2.25
CA MET A 68 -25.21 3.25 -3.35
C MET A 68 -24.51 4.48 -2.80
N ALA A 69 -23.25 4.71 -3.19
CA ALA A 69 -22.47 5.85 -2.74
C ALA A 69 -21.77 6.57 -3.89
N VAL A 70 -21.53 7.88 -3.71
CA VAL A 70 -21.04 8.73 -4.80
C VAL A 70 -19.78 9.49 -4.41
N GLY A 71 -18.82 9.57 -5.34
CA GLY A 71 -17.67 10.46 -5.22
C GLY A 71 -16.80 10.15 -4.01
N VAL A 72 -16.66 11.14 -3.12
CA VAL A 72 -15.89 10.99 -1.89
C VAL A 72 -16.49 9.97 -0.92
N ASN A 73 -17.82 9.91 -0.81
CA ASN A 73 -18.44 9.05 0.19
C ASN A 73 -18.43 7.58 -0.26
N ALA A 74 -18.24 7.32 -1.56
CA ALA A 74 -17.87 5.99 -2.03
C ALA A 74 -16.55 5.48 -1.41
N LEU A 75 -15.58 6.36 -1.18
CA LEU A 75 -14.35 6.00 -0.48
C LEU A 75 -14.63 5.57 0.97
N ILE A 76 -15.59 6.22 1.64
CA ILE A 76 -15.96 5.86 3.02
C ILE A 76 -16.62 4.49 3.07
N VAL A 77 -17.41 4.12 2.06
CA VAL A 77 -17.93 2.75 1.92
C VAL A 77 -16.77 1.75 1.83
N LEU A 78 -15.74 2.05 1.03
CA LEU A 78 -14.56 1.18 0.92
C LEU A 78 -13.81 1.06 2.26
N HIS A 79 -13.65 2.15 3.01
CA HIS A 79 -13.06 2.10 4.36
C HIS A 79 -13.95 1.35 5.37
N ALA A 80 -15.28 1.38 5.19
CA ALA A 80 -16.21 0.62 6.01
C ALA A 80 -16.10 -0.88 5.71
N LEU A 81 -16.04 -1.29 4.45
CA LEU A 81 -15.82 -2.67 4.02
C LEU A 81 -14.45 -3.20 4.49
N GLN A 82 -13.41 -2.38 4.43
CA GLN A 82 -12.09 -2.72 4.98
C GLN A 82 -12.11 -2.96 6.50
N ARG A 83 -13.05 -2.36 7.23
CA ARG A 83 -13.22 -2.54 8.68
C ARG A 83 -14.14 -3.72 9.01
N ARG A 84 -15.21 -3.90 8.23
CA ARG A 84 -16.18 -4.98 8.36
C ARG A 84 -16.47 -5.58 6.98
N PRO A 85 -15.63 -6.53 6.52
CA PRO A 85 -15.89 -7.24 5.27
C PRO A 85 -17.25 -7.93 5.31
N GLY A 86 -17.97 -7.92 4.19
CA GLY A 86 -19.29 -8.50 4.03
C GLY A 86 -20.44 -7.68 4.63
N HIS A 87 -20.19 -6.44 5.09
CA HIS A 87 -21.24 -5.63 5.72
C HIS A 87 -22.37 -5.27 4.75
N PHE A 88 -22.08 -5.02 3.48
CA PHE A 88 -23.10 -4.73 2.46
C PHE A 88 -23.26 -5.91 1.50
N ALA A 89 -24.50 -6.30 1.19
CA ALA A 89 -24.78 -7.37 0.23
C ALA A 89 -24.47 -6.95 -1.23
N ARG A 90 -24.60 -5.64 -1.51
CA ARG A 90 -24.25 -5.02 -2.78
C ARG A 90 -23.74 -3.60 -2.53
N SER A 91 -22.59 -3.27 -3.09
CA SER A 91 -21.99 -1.92 -3.01
C SER A 91 -21.88 -1.32 -4.42
N VAL A 92 -22.70 -0.32 -4.72
CA VAL A 92 -22.66 0.42 -5.98
C VAL A 92 -21.98 1.76 -5.75
N LEU A 93 -20.87 2.02 -6.44
CA LEU A 93 -20.02 3.19 -6.23
C LEU A 93 -19.94 4.01 -7.51
N LEU A 94 -20.65 5.14 -7.55
CA LEU A 94 -20.60 6.06 -8.69
C LEU A 94 -19.41 7.01 -8.57
N ALA A 95 -18.55 6.96 -9.59
CA ALA A 95 -17.41 7.84 -9.77
C ALA A 95 -16.59 8.05 -8.48
N PRO A 96 -16.01 7.00 -7.87
CA PRO A 96 -15.29 7.11 -6.60
C PRO A 96 -14.06 8.02 -6.67
N VAL A 97 -13.82 8.75 -5.57
CA VAL A 97 -12.61 9.59 -5.36
C VAL A 97 -11.56 8.81 -4.57
N GLY A 98 -10.30 8.84 -5.00
CA GLY A 98 -9.19 8.18 -4.30
C GLY A 98 -7.98 7.96 -5.20
N ALA A 99 -8.21 7.56 -6.45
CA ALA A 99 -7.14 7.42 -7.44
C ALA A 99 -6.49 8.77 -7.81
N PHE A 100 -5.16 8.73 -7.96
CA PHE A 100 -4.25 9.82 -8.36
C PHE A 100 -4.40 11.14 -7.59
N LEU A 101 -4.81 11.11 -6.32
CA LEU A 101 -5.03 12.32 -5.53
C LEU A 101 -3.82 13.27 -5.51
N TRP A 102 -2.59 12.75 -5.57
CA TRP A 102 -1.36 13.55 -5.60
C TRP A 102 -1.08 14.26 -6.93
N GLN A 103 -1.67 13.79 -8.04
CA GLN A 103 -1.50 14.40 -9.36
C GLN A 103 -2.60 15.44 -9.64
N ARG A 104 -3.68 15.45 -8.87
CA ARG A 104 -4.81 16.36 -9.09
C ARG A 104 -4.43 17.79 -8.73
N ARG A 105 -4.63 18.70 -9.69
CA ARG A 105 -4.43 20.15 -9.49
C ARG A 105 -5.49 20.78 -8.59
N LEU A 106 -6.71 20.23 -8.57
CA LEU A 106 -7.84 20.80 -7.83
C LEU A 106 -7.60 20.80 -6.30
N PRO A 107 -7.19 19.69 -5.63
CA PRO A 107 -6.82 19.74 -4.21
C PRO A 107 -5.73 20.77 -3.89
N ALA A 108 -4.71 20.89 -4.74
CA ALA A 108 -3.65 21.90 -4.56
C ALA A 108 -4.21 23.33 -4.63
N LEU A 109 -5.12 23.60 -5.58
CA LEU A 109 -5.81 24.88 -5.70
C LEU A 109 -6.79 25.15 -4.55
N MET A 110 -7.42 24.10 -4.00
CA MET A 110 -8.32 24.19 -2.84
C MET A 110 -7.57 24.23 -1.49
N SER A 111 -6.23 24.17 -1.50
CA SER A 111 -5.42 24.18 -0.27
C SER A 111 -5.50 25.49 0.52
N PRO A 112 -5.56 26.70 -0.09
CA PRO A 112 -5.70 27.94 0.67
C PRO A 112 -7.11 28.11 1.25
N LEU A 113 -7.21 28.24 2.57
CA LEU A 113 -8.49 28.38 3.28
C LEU A 113 -9.40 29.50 2.74
N PRO A 114 -8.91 30.71 2.38
CA PRO A 114 -9.79 31.77 1.86
C PRO A 114 -10.47 31.36 0.56
N LEU A 115 -9.71 30.82 -0.40
CA LEU A 115 -10.22 30.40 -1.70
C LEU A 115 -11.24 29.26 -1.54
N ARG A 116 -10.91 28.29 -0.68
CA ARG A 116 -11.77 27.15 -0.36
C ARG A 116 -13.11 27.58 0.24
N LYS A 117 -13.10 28.55 1.17
CA LYS A 117 -14.31 29.16 1.75
C LYS A 117 -15.13 29.91 0.70
N THR A 118 -14.48 30.67 -0.17
CA THR A 118 -15.17 31.39 -1.25
C THR A 118 -15.85 30.43 -2.21
N ILE A 119 -15.19 29.34 -2.61
CA ILE A 119 -15.78 28.33 -3.49
C ILE A 119 -16.95 27.62 -2.80
N HIS A 120 -16.83 27.27 -1.52
CA HIS A 120 -17.93 26.71 -0.74
C HIS A 120 -19.13 27.66 -0.71
N TRP A 121 -18.89 28.94 -0.44
CA TRP A 121 -19.93 29.97 -0.44
C TRP A 121 -20.60 30.11 -1.81
N LEU A 122 -19.82 30.11 -2.90
CA LEU A 122 -20.32 30.17 -4.27
C LEU A 122 -21.16 28.93 -4.63
N LEU A 123 -20.74 27.74 -4.23
CA LEU A 123 -21.52 26.51 -4.42
C LEU A 123 -22.84 26.55 -3.63
N GLY A 124 -22.83 27.15 -2.44
CA GLY A 124 -24.04 27.33 -1.63
C GLY A 124 -25.04 28.34 -2.19
N HIS A 125 -24.57 29.46 -2.76
CA HIS A 125 -25.44 30.59 -3.13
C HIS A 125 -25.64 30.76 -4.65
N LYS A 126 -24.70 30.27 -5.47
CA LYS A 126 -24.69 30.38 -6.93
C LYS A 126 -24.27 29.06 -7.63
N PRO A 127 -24.88 27.91 -7.29
CA PRO A 127 -24.50 26.62 -7.87
C PRO A 127 -24.63 26.57 -9.40
N GLN A 128 -25.51 27.38 -10.00
CA GLN A 128 -25.68 27.49 -11.45
C GLN A 128 -24.40 27.93 -12.19
N TRP A 129 -23.45 28.60 -11.52
CA TRP A 129 -22.16 28.96 -12.13
C TRP A 129 -21.27 27.73 -12.38
N PHE A 130 -21.54 26.63 -11.70
CA PHE A 130 -20.82 25.36 -11.84
C PHE A 130 -21.62 24.32 -12.63
N ALA A 131 -22.80 24.67 -13.17
CA ALA A 131 -23.74 23.75 -13.82
C ALA A 131 -23.07 22.81 -14.82
N ARG A 132 -22.22 23.34 -15.70
CA ARG A 132 -21.51 22.55 -16.74
C ARG A 132 -20.54 21.50 -16.19
N LYS A 133 -20.11 21.62 -14.93
CA LYS A 133 -19.30 20.59 -14.25
C LYS A 133 -20.15 19.45 -13.71
N PHE A 134 -21.41 19.73 -13.40
CA PHE A 134 -22.35 18.78 -12.81
C PHE A 134 -23.11 18.00 -13.87
N SER A 135 -23.59 18.71 -14.89
CA SER A 135 -24.47 18.16 -15.91
C SER A 135 -24.36 18.95 -17.22
N GLN A 136 -24.64 18.27 -18.34
CA GLN A 136 -24.87 18.92 -19.63
C GLN A 136 -26.31 19.46 -19.75
N HIS A 137 -27.22 18.97 -18.90
CA HIS A 137 -28.60 19.43 -18.84
C HIS A 137 -28.73 20.67 -17.95
N ARG A 138 -29.65 21.57 -18.32
CA ARG A 138 -29.99 22.71 -17.50
C ARG A 138 -31.05 22.30 -16.48
N TRP A 139 -30.69 22.31 -15.21
CA TRP A 139 -31.65 22.04 -14.14
C TRP A 139 -32.64 23.18 -13.91
N SER A 140 -33.74 22.83 -13.23
CA SER A 140 -34.72 23.80 -12.75
C SER A 140 -34.15 24.69 -11.64
N ALA A 141 -34.77 25.85 -11.42
CA ALA A 141 -34.39 26.73 -10.32
C ALA A 141 -34.56 26.06 -8.93
N ALA A 142 -35.54 25.15 -8.79
CA ALA A 142 -35.74 24.40 -7.56
C ALA A 142 -34.58 23.43 -7.28
N GLN A 143 -34.13 22.70 -8.29
CA GLN A 143 -32.99 21.78 -8.20
C GLN A 143 -31.69 22.51 -7.84
N TYR A 144 -31.39 23.64 -8.49
CA TYR A 144 -30.22 24.45 -8.13
C TYR A 144 -30.32 24.99 -6.69
N ARG A 145 -31.48 25.45 -6.24
CA ARG A 145 -31.67 25.89 -4.85
C ARG A 145 -31.43 24.75 -3.87
N ARG A 146 -31.94 23.55 -4.16
CA ARG A 146 -31.74 22.35 -3.33
C ARG A 146 -30.26 21.98 -3.22
N MET A 147 -29.54 21.99 -4.34
CA MET A 147 -28.09 21.80 -4.35
C MET A 147 -27.36 22.83 -3.49
N GLY A 148 -27.66 24.11 -3.68
CA GLY A 148 -27.04 25.19 -2.90
C GLY A 148 -27.33 25.09 -1.40
N ALA A 149 -28.55 24.69 -1.02
CA ALA A 149 -28.92 24.43 0.37
C ALA A 149 -28.11 23.27 0.98
N GLY A 150 -27.90 22.18 0.24
CA GLY A 150 -27.04 21.07 0.65
C GLY A 150 -25.62 21.53 0.96
N TYR A 151 -25.00 22.28 0.04
CA TYR A 151 -23.66 22.83 0.25
C TYR A 151 -23.62 23.75 1.48
N THR A 152 -24.61 24.62 1.65
CA THR A 152 -24.66 25.56 2.78
C THR A 152 -24.74 24.85 4.13
N ARG A 153 -25.44 23.71 4.20
CA ARG A 153 -25.56 22.90 5.43
C ARG A 153 -24.38 21.96 5.68
N CYS A 154 -23.58 21.65 4.66
CA CYS A 154 -22.47 20.72 4.79
C CYS A 154 -21.28 21.33 5.55
N ARG A 155 -21.20 21.05 6.85
CA ARG A 155 -20.08 21.41 7.74
C ARG A 155 -18.83 20.58 7.44
N ALA A 156 -19.01 19.37 6.91
CA ALA A 156 -17.92 18.46 6.54
C ALA A 156 -17.20 18.84 5.23
N PHE A 157 -17.78 19.72 4.41
CA PHE A 157 -17.20 20.13 3.11
C PHE A 157 -15.78 20.67 3.25
N MET A 158 -15.51 21.41 4.33
CA MET A 158 -14.16 21.89 4.65
C MET A 158 -13.29 20.73 5.16
N PRO A 159 -13.52 20.09 6.32
CA PRO A 159 -12.64 19.04 6.85
C PRO A 159 -12.22 17.95 5.84
N TYR A 160 -13.11 17.57 4.93
CA TYR A 160 -12.83 16.52 3.94
C TYR A 160 -11.56 16.72 3.12
N TRP A 161 -11.22 17.92 2.66
CA TRP A 161 -9.97 18.04 1.87
C TRP A 161 -8.70 17.94 2.70
N ASP A 162 -8.79 18.10 4.03
CA ASP A 162 -7.65 17.89 4.90
C ASP A 162 -7.47 16.39 5.21
N GLN A 163 -8.55 15.61 5.08
CA GLN A 163 -8.61 14.17 5.30
C GLN A 163 -8.35 13.37 4.02
N LEU A 164 -8.81 13.83 2.86
CA LEU A 164 -8.63 13.18 1.55
C LEU A 164 -7.25 13.46 0.98
N ARG A 165 -6.27 12.72 1.50
CA ARG A 165 -4.89 12.81 1.06
C ARG A 165 -4.45 11.48 0.48
N ALA A 166 -3.45 11.55 -0.38
CA ALA A 166 -2.93 10.39 -1.08
C ALA A 166 -2.36 9.32 -0.13
N ASP A 167 -1.92 9.70 1.07
CA ASP A 167 -1.39 8.78 2.10
C ASP A 167 -2.46 8.02 2.91
N THR A 168 -3.71 8.48 2.88
CA THR A 168 -4.78 7.95 3.74
C THR A 168 -5.94 7.35 2.97
N ALA A 169 -6.17 7.81 1.73
CA ALA A 169 -7.32 7.42 0.93
C ALA A 169 -7.35 5.92 0.61
N LEU A 170 -6.23 5.31 0.24
CA LEU A 170 -6.21 3.96 -0.32
C LEU A 170 -5.68 2.88 0.63
N THR A 171 -5.65 3.18 1.93
CA THR A 171 -5.10 2.30 2.96
C THR A 171 -5.80 0.95 2.97
N LEU A 172 -5.06 -0.13 2.71
CA LEU A 172 -5.51 -1.54 2.75
C LEU A 172 -6.68 -1.90 1.81
N LEU A 173 -7.03 -1.06 0.83
CA LEU A 173 -8.18 -1.32 -0.04
C LEU A 173 -7.96 -2.52 -1.00
N GLU A 174 -6.71 -2.89 -1.28
CA GLU A 174 -6.36 -4.05 -2.12
C GLU A 174 -6.82 -5.39 -1.53
N TRP A 175 -7.19 -5.41 -0.24
CA TRP A 175 -7.59 -6.60 0.50
C TRP A 175 -9.10 -6.74 0.66
N ILE A 176 -9.87 -5.83 0.08
CA ILE A 176 -11.32 -5.94 0.00
C ILE A 176 -11.65 -7.04 -1.00
N THR A 177 -12.45 -8.01 -0.57
CA THR A 177 -12.94 -9.12 -1.40
C THR A 177 -14.44 -9.01 -1.72
N ASP A 178 -15.09 -7.98 -1.19
CA ASP A 178 -16.52 -7.73 -1.35
C ASP A 178 -16.93 -7.49 -2.81
N PRO A 179 -18.18 -7.81 -3.17
CA PRO A 179 -18.74 -7.47 -4.48
C PRO A 179 -18.96 -5.96 -4.60
N ILE A 180 -18.30 -5.36 -5.59
CA ILE A 180 -18.31 -3.92 -5.84
C ILE A 180 -18.65 -3.66 -7.30
N GLU A 181 -19.66 -2.82 -7.51
CA GLU A 181 -20.00 -2.29 -8.83
C GLU A 181 -19.55 -0.83 -8.91
N LEU A 182 -18.55 -0.55 -9.76
CA LEU A 182 -18.16 0.83 -10.05
C LEU A 182 -18.91 1.35 -11.27
N VAL A 183 -19.46 2.56 -11.13
CA VAL A 183 -20.29 3.16 -12.15
C VAL A 183 -19.66 4.46 -12.62
N TRP A 184 -19.64 4.69 -13.93
CA TRP A 184 -19.25 5.97 -14.53
C TRP A 184 -20.20 6.38 -15.64
N GLY A 185 -20.49 7.68 -15.70
CA GLY A 185 -21.09 8.30 -16.87
C GLY A 185 -20.02 8.74 -17.87
N ASP A 186 -20.29 8.58 -19.17
CA ASP A 186 -19.40 9.04 -20.25
C ASP A 186 -19.35 10.57 -20.38
N GLN A 187 -20.28 11.29 -19.73
CA GLN A 187 -20.34 12.75 -19.69
C GLN A 187 -19.91 13.34 -18.33
N ASP A 188 -19.38 12.54 -17.40
CA ASP A 188 -18.86 13.04 -16.13
C ASP A 188 -17.59 13.89 -16.33
N GLN A 189 -17.72 15.21 -16.16
CA GLN A 189 -16.64 16.20 -16.28
C GLN A 189 -15.88 16.44 -14.97
N MET A 190 -16.30 15.83 -13.87
CA MET A 190 -15.63 15.92 -12.57
C MET A 190 -14.62 14.79 -12.36
N LEU A 191 -15.04 13.56 -12.63
CA LEU A 191 -14.29 12.35 -12.34
C LEU A 191 -14.32 11.41 -13.54
N GLY A 192 -13.46 11.70 -14.52
CA GLY A 192 -13.43 10.98 -15.78
C GLY A 192 -13.15 9.48 -15.65
N ILE A 193 -13.73 8.73 -16.58
CA ILE A 193 -13.68 7.27 -16.71
C ILE A 193 -12.27 6.66 -16.77
N ALA A 194 -11.27 7.42 -17.20
CA ALA A 194 -9.89 6.95 -17.29
C ALA A 194 -9.31 6.43 -15.95
N GLN A 195 -9.94 6.77 -14.83
CA GLN A 195 -9.57 6.27 -13.50
C GLN A 195 -10.14 4.87 -13.18
N ALA A 196 -11.05 4.33 -13.99
CA ALA A 196 -11.62 3.00 -13.78
C ALA A 196 -10.52 1.91 -13.81
N ALA A 197 -9.53 2.06 -14.69
CA ALA A 197 -8.35 1.19 -14.73
C ALA A 197 -7.51 1.27 -13.45
N ALA A 198 -7.34 2.46 -12.89
CA ALA A 198 -6.65 2.63 -11.61
C ALA A 198 -7.41 1.96 -10.47
N TRP A 199 -8.74 2.09 -10.45
CA TRP A 199 -9.58 1.46 -9.43
C TRP A 199 -9.59 -0.07 -9.52
N SER A 200 -9.50 -0.65 -10.72
CA SER A 200 -9.38 -2.11 -10.85
C SER A 200 -8.07 -2.64 -10.29
N ALA A 201 -6.98 -1.86 -10.39
CA ALA A 201 -5.70 -2.19 -9.79
C ALA A 201 -5.67 -1.93 -8.27
N ILE A 202 -6.33 -0.88 -7.78
CA ILE A 202 -6.45 -0.57 -6.35
C ILE A 202 -7.27 -1.64 -5.62
N LEU A 203 -8.40 -2.06 -6.20
CA LEU A 203 -9.30 -3.08 -5.64
C LEU A 203 -8.97 -4.45 -6.24
N ALA A 204 -7.70 -4.86 -6.17
CA ALA A 204 -7.17 -6.01 -6.91
C ALA A 204 -7.82 -7.37 -6.58
N ARG A 205 -8.46 -7.50 -5.41
CA ARG A 205 -9.07 -8.74 -4.90
C ARG A 205 -10.59 -8.68 -4.77
N ALA A 206 -11.21 -7.54 -5.09
CA ALA A 206 -12.65 -7.38 -5.01
C ALA A 206 -13.34 -8.11 -6.16
N ASP A 207 -14.54 -8.63 -5.96
CA ASP A 207 -15.39 -9.01 -7.10
C ASP A 207 -15.90 -7.73 -7.78
N LEU A 208 -15.11 -7.25 -8.75
CA LEU A 208 -15.23 -5.91 -9.30
C LEU A 208 -15.90 -5.91 -10.67
N ARG A 209 -17.02 -5.19 -10.77
CA ARG A 209 -17.72 -4.96 -12.05
C ARG A 209 -17.72 -3.47 -12.40
N ILE A 210 -17.62 -3.17 -13.68
CA ILE A 210 -17.60 -1.79 -14.21
C ILE A 210 -18.81 -1.56 -15.12
N SER A 211 -19.66 -0.61 -14.71
CA SER A 211 -20.86 -0.20 -15.43
C SER A 211 -20.65 1.19 -16.03
N LEU A 212 -20.75 1.28 -17.36
CA LEU A 212 -20.61 2.54 -18.09
C LEU A 212 -21.97 2.98 -18.61
N GLN A 213 -22.40 4.17 -18.23
CA GLN A 213 -23.73 4.69 -18.53
C GLN A 213 -23.65 5.82 -19.55
N PRO A 214 -24.17 5.62 -20.78
CA PRO A 214 -24.21 6.66 -21.80
C PRO A 214 -25.09 7.83 -21.38
N GLY A 215 -24.63 9.05 -21.64
CA GLY A 215 -25.33 10.29 -21.36
C GLY A 215 -25.33 10.73 -19.89
N TRP A 216 -24.74 9.95 -18.98
CA TRP A 216 -24.76 10.29 -17.56
C TRP A 216 -23.70 11.35 -17.24
N GLY A 217 -24.16 12.44 -16.60
CA GLY A 217 -23.29 13.41 -15.92
C GLY A 217 -22.88 12.93 -14.52
N HIS A 218 -22.47 13.86 -13.66
CA HIS A 218 -22.02 13.53 -12.30
C HIS A 218 -23.18 13.20 -11.35
N TYR A 219 -24.38 13.73 -11.61
CA TYR A 219 -25.58 13.56 -10.78
C TYR A 219 -26.76 12.99 -11.59
N PRO A 220 -26.67 11.74 -12.05
CA PRO A 220 -27.66 11.13 -12.96
C PRO A 220 -29.06 11.03 -12.35
N TRP A 221 -29.18 10.97 -11.01
CA TRP A 221 -30.46 10.95 -10.32
C TRP A 221 -31.19 12.30 -10.32
N ILE A 222 -30.50 13.40 -10.66
CA ILE A 222 -31.13 14.71 -10.89
C ILE A 222 -31.40 14.89 -12.39
N ASP A 223 -30.48 14.44 -13.24
CA ASP A 223 -30.58 14.56 -14.70
C ASP A 223 -31.71 13.71 -15.29
N ALA A 224 -31.81 12.45 -14.86
CA ALA A 224 -32.75 11.46 -15.37
C ALA A 224 -33.26 10.55 -14.24
N PRO A 225 -34.02 11.07 -13.25
CA PRO A 225 -34.38 10.36 -12.02
C PRO A 225 -35.05 9.00 -12.25
N SER A 226 -36.01 8.93 -13.17
CA SER A 226 -36.73 7.69 -13.47
C SER A 226 -35.83 6.63 -14.10
N ALA A 227 -34.95 7.04 -15.03
CA ALA A 227 -34.02 6.13 -15.69
C ALA A 227 -32.96 5.62 -14.71
N PHE A 228 -32.44 6.52 -13.87
CA PHE A 228 -31.50 6.19 -12.80
C PHE A 228 -32.08 5.16 -11.83
N ALA A 229 -33.27 5.40 -11.29
CA ALA A 229 -33.91 4.47 -10.35
C ALA A 229 -34.19 3.11 -11.01
N THR A 230 -34.74 3.11 -12.23
CA THR A 230 -35.01 1.87 -12.98
C THR A 230 -33.74 1.06 -13.21
N TRP A 231 -32.64 1.72 -13.58
CA TRP A 231 -31.35 1.05 -13.77
C TRP A 231 -30.84 0.45 -12.47
N LEU A 232 -30.84 1.22 -11.37
CA LEU A 232 -30.31 0.75 -10.08
C LEU A 232 -31.11 -0.46 -9.57
N GLU A 233 -32.44 -0.45 -9.78
CA GLU A 233 -33.35 -1.55 -9.44
C GLU A 233 -33.26 -2.76 -10.37
N SER A 234 -32.84 -2.58 -11.62
CA SER A 234 -32.75 -3.67 -12.59
C SER A 234 -31.72 -4.73 -12.21
N GLY A 235 -30.75 -4.38 -11.38
CA GLY A 235 -29.59 -5.24 -11.09
C GLY A 235 -28.70 -5.49 -12.31
N ALA A 236 -28.86 -4.71 -13.40
CA ALA A 236 -28.04 -4.83 -14.59
C ALA A 236 -26.56 -4.64 -14.23
N GLN A 237 -25.77 -5.69 -14.44
CA GLN A 237 -24.37 -5.69 -14.06
C GLN A 237 -23.48 -5.27 -15.23
N GLY A 238 -22.42 -4.54 -14.90
CA GLY A 238 -21.35 -4.22 -15.83
C GLY A 238 -20.47 -5.42 -16.19
N PHE A 239 -19.41 -5.13 -16.95
CA PHE A 239 -18.41 -6.14 -17.31
C PHE A 239 -17.46 -6.40 -16.14
N VAL A 240 -16.88 -7.61 -16.07
CA VAL A 240 -15.95 -7.99 -15.00
C VAL A 240 -14.59 -7.31 -15.22
N ALA A 241 -14.06 -6.64 -14.20
CA ALA A 241 -12.87 -5.81 -14.33
C ALA A 241 -11.56 -6.61 -14.36
N HIS A 242 -11.51 -7.72 -13.63
CA HIS A 242 -10.28 -8.50 -13.39
C HIS A 242 -10.07 -9.66 -14.34
N THR A 243 -10.79 -9.68 -15.47
CA THR A 243 -10.51 -10.59 -16.57
C THR A 243 -9.55 -9.97 -17.57
N LYS A 244 -8.94 -10.80 -18.42
CA LYS A 244 -8.08 -10.35 -19.52
C LYS A 244 -8.80 -9.32 -20.39
N GLY A 245 -10.04 -9.63 -20.76
CA GLY A 245 -10.91 -8.74 -21.52
C GLY A 245 -11.25 -7.45 -20.77
N GLY A 246 -11.59 -7.56 -19.49
CA GLY A 246 -11.88 -6.42 -18.63
C GLY A 246 -10.71 -5.43 -18.55
N ARG A 247 -9.49 -5.92 -18.33
CA ARG A 247 -8.29 -5.07 -18.23
C ARG A 247 -7.89 -4.44 -19.55
N LEU A 248 -8.01 -5.17 -20.67
CA LEU A 248 -7.77 -4.60 -22.00
C LEU A 248 -8.75 -3.46 -22.31
N ARG A 249 -10.04 -3.66 -22.02
CA ARG A 249 -11.05 -2.62 -22.19
C ARG A 249 -10.76 -1.40 -21.31
N LEU A 250 -10.36 -1.61 -20.06
CA LEU A 250 -10.00 -0.53 -19.16
C LEU A 250 -8.74 0.23 -19.60
N ALA A 251 -7.74 -0.48 -20.13
CA ALA A 251 -6.53 0.14 -20.68
C ALA A 251 -6.84 0.99 -21.93
N GLU A 252 -7.68 0.47 -22.84
CA GLU A 252 -8.17 1.20 -24.02
C GLU A 252 -8.92 2.47 -23.63
N LEU A 253 -9.85 2.38 -22.67
CA LEU A 253 -10.59 3.54 -22.13
C LEU A 253 -9.68 4.60 -21.49
N ALA A 254 -8.51 4.19 -21.01
CA ALA A 254 -7.49 5.08 -20.46
C ALA A 254 -6.46 5.55 -21.51
N GLY A 255 -6.66 5.21 -22.79
CA GLY A 255 -5.85 5.69 -23.92
C GLY A 255 -4.59 4.87 -24.19
N GLN A 256 -4.46 3.65 -23.67
CA GLN A 256 -3.36 2.76 -24.04
C GLN A 256 -3.59 2.15 -25.44
N PRO A 257 -2.52 1.89 -26.21
CA PRO A 257 -2.63 1.30 -27.54
C PRO A 257 -2.94 -0.20 -27.43
N VAL A 258 -4.22 -0.52 -27.33
CA VAL A 258 -4.74 -1.89 -27.29
C VAL A 258 -5.22 -2.25 -28.71
N PRO A 259 -4.82 -3.40 -29.29
CA PRO A 259 -5.41 -3.87 -30.54
C PRO A 259 -6.91 -4.03 -30.39
N GLN A 260 -7.68 -3.67 -31.41
CA GLN A 260 -9.13 -3.78 -31.43
C GLN A 260 -9.59 -5.13 -30.84
N ALA A 261 -10.35 -5.07 -29.74
CA ALA A 261 -10.72 -6.25 -28.97
C ALA A 261 -12.20 -6.20 -28.56
N LEU A 262 -12.79 -7.39 -28.42
CA LEU A 262 -14.14 -7.55 -27.91
C LEU A 262 -14.18 -8.76 -26.96
N THR A 263 -14.76 -8.56 -25.79
CA THR A 263 -15.09 -9.63 -24.85
C THR A 263 -16.53 -10.08 -25.08
N ILE A 264 -16.72 -11.39 -25.22
CA ILE A 264 -18.03 -12.01 -25.45
C ILE A 264 -18.23 -13.23 -24.55
N GLU A 265 -19.49 -13.46 -24.18
CA GLU A 265 -19.94 -14.62 -23.41
C GLU A 265 -20.61 -15.68 -24.32
N HIS A 266 -20.95 -15.32 -25.56
CA HIS A 266 -21.64 -16.20 -26.50
C HIS A 266 -21.17 -15.94 -27.94
N GLU A 267 -21.08 -17.00 -28.75
CA GLU A 267 -20.64 -16.92 -30.16
C GLU A 267 -21.64 -16.20 -31.06
N SER A 268 -22.91 -16.12 -30.66
CA SER A 268 -23.99 -15.44 -31.38
C SER A 268 -24.14 -13.97 -30.99
N ASP A 269 -23.17 -13.38 -30.27
CA ASP A 269 -23.20 -11.97 -29.90
C ASP A 269 -23.20 -11.09 -31.17
N PRO A 270 -24.22 -10.23 -31.38
CA PRO A 270 -24.31 -9.40 -32.58
C PRO A 270 -23.13 -8.44 -32.73
N ARG A 271 -22.45 -8.07 -31.63
CA ARG A 271 -21.25 -7.23 -31.66
C ARG A 271 -20.07 -7.94 -32.33
N LEU A 272 -20.01 -9.27 -32.23
CA LEU A 272 -18.98 -10.06 -32.90
C LEU A 272 -19.13 -9.95 -34.42
N ALA A 273 -20.34 -10.07 -34.94
CA ALA A 273 -20.59 -9.91 -36.37
C ALA A 273 -20.21 -8.50 -36.87
N GLN A 274 -20.51 -7.47 -36.07
CA GLN A 274 -20.13 -6.08 -36.38
C GLN A 274 -18.61 -5.88 -36.37
N LEU A 275 -17.90 -6.47 -35.39
CA LEU A 275 -16.45 -6.41 -35.30
C LEU A 275 -15.77 -7.05 -36.52
N LEU A 276 -16.31 -8.17 -36.99
CA LEU A 276 -15.73 -8.94 -38.09
C LEU A 276 -16.11 -8.39 -39.47
N ALA A 277 -17.17 -7.59 -39.57
CA ALA A 277 -17.65 -7.03 -40.83
C ALA A 277 -16.56 -6.20 -41.54
N GLY A 278 -16.25 -6.55 -42.80
CA GLY A 278 -15.25 -5.84 -43.61
C GLY A 278 -13.78 -6.17 -43.28
N THR A 279 -13.51 -7.14 -42.40
CA THR A 279 -12.15 -7.49 -41.93
C THR A 279 -11.62 -8.81 -42.50
N ALA A 280 -12.09 -9.25 -43.68
CA ALA A 280 -11.76 -10.57 -44.24
C ALA A 280 -10.26 -10.82 -44.47
N HIS A 281 -9.46 -9.77 -44.64
CA HIS A 281 -8.00 -9.84 -44.79
C HIS A 281 -7.24 -9.82 -43.46
N MET A 282 -7.92 -9.59 -42.34
CA MET A 282 -7.34 -9.54 -41.01
C MET A 282 -7.38 -10.92 -40.34
N THR A 283 -6.46 -11.11 -39.41
CA THR A 283 -6.44 -12.28 -38.53
C THR A 283 -6.69 -11.87 -37.09
N TRP A 284 -7.20 -12.82 -36.29
CA TRP A 284 -7.65 -12.61 -34.93
C TRP A 284 -6.96 -13.58 -33.97
N ALA A 285 -6.75 -13.13 -32.73
CA ALA A 285 -6.44 -13.95 -31.58
C ALA A 285 -7.73 -14.19 -30.78
N VAL A 286 -8.08 -15.45 -30.57
CA VAL A 286 -9.24 -15.86 -29.76
C VAL A 286 -8.72 -16.48 -28.46
N ARG A 287 -8.87 -15.75 -27.36
CA ARG A 287 -8.20 -16.01 -26.07
C ARG A 287 -9.22 -16.31 -24.98
N SER A 288 -8.95 -17.30 -24.13
CA SER A 288 -9.71 -17.47 -22.90
C SER A 288 -9.53 -16.28 -21.96
N SER A 289 -10.54 -15.99 -21.15
CA SER A 289 -10.55 -14.86 -20.21
C SER A 289 -11.37 -15.22 -18.97
N SER A 290 -11.07 -16.35 -18.34
CA SER A 290 -11.80 -16.81 -17.15
C SER A 290 -11.58 -15.93 -15.92
N TYR A 291 -12.50 -16.01 -14.95
CA TYR A 291 -12.45 -15.20 -13.71
C TYR A 291 -11.27 -15.56 -12.80
N GLY A 292 -10.76 -16.78 -12.88
CA GLY A 292 -9.63 -17.27 -12.09
C GLY A 292 -8.25 -17.16 -12.77
N GLU A 293 -8.19 -16.73 -14.04
CA GLU A 293 -6.94 -16.70 -14.83
C GLU A 293 -5.98 -15.58 -14.40
N ASP A 294 -6.53 -14.41 -14.06
CA ASP A 294 -5.80 -13.15 -13.98
C ASP A 294 -5.91 -12.49 -12.58
N GLN A 295 -6.11 -13.29 -11.54
CA GLN A 295 -6.19 -12.85 -10.14
C GLN A 295 -4.85 -12.34 -9.60
N ALA A 296 -4.90 -11.46 -8.59
CA ALA A 296 -3.70 -10.81 -8.04
C ALA A 296 -2.76 -11.76 -7.28
N ASP A 297 -3.31 -12.83 -6.68
CA ASP A 297 -2.59 -13.76 -5.79
C ASP A 297 -2.29 -15.13 -6.42
N ALA A 298 -2.80 -15.40 -7.63
CA ALA A 298 -2.59 -16.68 -8.30
C ALA A 298 -2.50 -16.48 -9.81
N ALA A 299 -1.30 -16.72 -10.35
CA ALA A 299 -1.12 -16.93 -11.79
C ALA A 299 -1.28 -18.43 -12.05
N ASN A 300 -2.44 -18.85 -12.54
CA ASN A 300 -2.63 -20.23 -12.98
C ASN A 300 -2.02 -20.41 -14.39
N ALA A 301 -0.68 -20.39 -14.45
CA ALA A 301 0.05 -20.69 -15.68
C ALA A 301 -0.37 -22.08 -16.20
N GLY A 302 -0.83 -22.14 -17.45
CA GLY A 302 -1.27 -23.39 -18.11
C GLY A 302 -2.78 -23.62 -18.18
N LEU A 303 -3.63 -22.76 -17.59
CA LEU A 303 -5.10 -22.84 -17.77
C LEU A 303 -5.63 -22.02 -18.95
N SER A 304 -4.80 -21.17 -19.57
CA SER A 304 -5.22 -20.29 -20.65
C SER A 304 -5.10 -20.96 -22.02
N THR A 305 -6.18 -20.96 -22.80
CA THR A 305 -6.16 -21.43 -24.20
C THR A 305 -6.25 -20.22 -25.14
N THR A 306 -5.34 -20.14 -26.12
CA THR A 306 -5.31 -19.07 -27.12
C THR A 306 -5.18 -19.66 -28.52
N TYR A 307 -6.04 -19.23 -29.44
CA TYR A 307 -5.93 -19.52 -30.87
C TYR A 307 -5.43 -18.28 -31.60
N LEU A 308 -4.28 -18.37 -32.26
CA LEU A 308 -3.66 -17.26 -32.98
C LEU A 308 -3.96 -17.36 -34.49
N ARG A 309 -3.85 -16.21 -35.18
CA ARG A 309 -4.00 -16.09 -36.64
C ARG A 309 -5.32 -16.66 -37.20
N VAL A 310 -6.39 -16.58 -36.43
CA VAL A 310 -7.72 -17.08 -36.79
C VAL A 310 -8.34 -16.17 -37.85
N THR A 311 -8.86 -16.74 -38.94
CA THR A 311 -9.56 -15.95 -39.97
C THR A 311 -10.92 -15.48 -39.45
N ALA A 312 -11.47 -14.40 -39.99
CA ALA A 312 -12.77 -13.87 -39.57
C ALA A 312 -13.90 -14.92 -39.63
N SER A 313 -13.88 -15.86 -40.60
CA SER A 313 -14.87 -16.94 -40.70
C SER A 313 -14.75 -17.99 -39.60
N ASP A 314 -13.55 -18.18 -39.03
CA ASP A 314 -13.29 -19.24 -38.05
C ASP A 314 -13.45 -18.77 -36.60
N VAL A 315 -13.52 -17.46 -36.37
CA VAL A 315 -13.60 -16.87 -35.00
C VAL A 315 -14.76 -17.46 -34.20
N ALA A 316 -15.97 -17.49 -34.77
CA ALA A 316 -17.15 -17.99 -34.06
C ALA A 316 -17.00 -19.47 -33.63
N ALA A 317 -16.36 -20.29 -34.47
CA ALA A 317 -16.08 -21.68 -34.15
C ALA A 317 -15.08 -21.82 -32.98
N ARG A 318 -14.03 -20.99 -32.95
CA ARG A 318 -13.04 -20.97 -31.85
C ARG A 318 -13.63 -20.46 -30.54
N VAL A 319 -14.50 -19.45 -30.59
CA VAL A 319 -15.25 -18.97 -29.43
C VAL A 319 -16.10 -20.10 -28.85
N LYS A 320 -16.87 -20.78 -29.70
CA LYS A 320 -17.69 -21.93 -29.28
C LYS A 320 -16.85 -23.04 -28.63
N GLN A 321 -15.67 -23.34 -29.17
CA GLN A 321 -14.76 -24.33 -28.58
C GLN A 321 -14.34 -23.97 -27.15
N LEU A 322 -13.96 -22.71 -26.90
CA LEU A 322 -13.60 -22.26 -25.55
C LEU A 322 -14.79 -22.29 -24.59
N ARG A 323 -15.99 -21.94 -25.06
CA ARG A 323 -17.21 -21.99 -24.25
C ARG A 323 -17.58 -23.41 -23.86
N VAL A 324 -17.48 -24.37 -24.79
CA VAL A 324 -17.69 -25.80 -24.48
C VAL A 324 -16.64 -26.33 -23.49
N ALA A 325 -15.43 -25.79 -23.52
CA ALA A 325 -14.38 -26.10 -22.55
C ALA A 325 -14.58 -25.46 -21.15
N GLY A 326 -15.67 -24.70 -20.95
CA GLY A 326 -16.04 -24.12 -19.65
C GLY A 326 -15.50 -22.72 -19.39
N VAL A 327 -14.89 -22.05 -20.36
CA VAL A 327 -14.38 -20.67 -20.21
C VAL A 327 -15.55 -19.69 -20.15
N GLU A 328 -15.63 -18.83 -19.13
CA GLU A 328 -16.75 -17.89 -18.89
C GLU A 328 -16.80 -16.75 -19.91
N GLU A 329 -15.65 -16.11 -20.20
CA GLU A 329 -15.52 -15.02 -21.16
C GLU A 329 -14.42 -15.32 -22.19
N VAL A 330 -14.66 -14.95 -23.44
CA VAL A 330 -13.69 -15.07 -24.54
C VAL A 330 -13.34 -13.70 -25.08
N VAL A 331 -12.05 -13.44 -25.27
CA VAL A 331 -11.53 -12.22 -25.90
C VAL A 331 -11.21 -12.52 -27.36
N VAL A 332 -11.85 -11.78 -28.26
CA VAL A 332 -11.52 -11.74 -29.69
C VAL A 332 -10.74 -10.45 -29.93
N GLN A 333 -9.44 -10.56 -30.17
CA GLN A 333 -8.51 -9.44 -30.31
C GLN A 333 -7.86 -9.47 -31.69
N ARG A 334 -7.69 -8.32 -32.35
CA ARG A 334 -6.96 -8.24 -33.62
C ARG A 334 -5.55 -8.77 -33.44
N PHE A 335 -5.17 -9.74 -34.26
CA PHE A 335 -3.81 -10.29 -34.22
C PHE A 335 -2.83 -9.27 -34.81
N ILE A 336 -1.81 -8.93 -34.03
CA ILE A 336 -0.70 -8.09 -34.47
C ILE A 336 0.40 -9.01 -34.95
N THR A 337 0.93 -8.78 -36.15
CA THR A 337 2.14 -9.48 -36.64
C THR A 337 3.36 -8.71 -36.14
N PRO A 338 4.08 -9.20 -35.10
CA PRO A 338 5.14 -8.44 -34.48
C PRO A 338 6.47 -8.59 -35.23
N LYS A 339 7.27 -7.51 -35.21
CA LYS A 339 8.72 -7.56 -35.42
C LYS A 339 9.43 -8.00 -34.15
N LEU A 340 8.97 -7.51 -33.01
CA LEU A 340 9.40 -7.94 -31.68
C LEU A 340 8.16 -8.17 -30.82
N SER A 341 8.19 -9.17 -29.96
CA SER A 341 7.18 -9.33 -28.92
C SER A 341 7.83 -9.88 -27.67
N GLY A 342 7.22 -9.59 -26.53
CA GLY A 342 7.84 -9.83 -25.24
C GLY A 342 6.86 -9.84 -24.10
N ILE A 343 7.36 -10.35 -22.98
CA ILE A 343 6.76 -10.25 -21.67
C ILE A 343 7.64 -9.31 -20.84
N ALA A 344 7.01 -8.45 -20.07
CA ALA A 344 7.68 -7.51 -19.20
C ALA A 344 7.06 -7.55 -17.80
N PHE A 345 7.86 -7.88 -16.80
CA PHE A 345 7.50 -7.66 -15.41
C PHE A 345 7.90 -6.22 -15.06
N VAL A 346 6.91 -5.37 -14.90
CA VAL A 346 7.08 -3.92 -14.81
C VAL A 346 6.79 -3.46 -13.40
N ARG A 347 7.75 -2.74 -12.81
CA ARG A 347 7.55 -1.86 -11.66
C ARG A 347 8.08 -0.47 -12.02
N HIS A 348 7.75 0.55 -11.23
CA HIS A 348 8.19 1.91 -11.58
C HIS A 348 9.71 2.10 -11.48
N LEU A 349 10.36 1.31 -10.62
CA LEU A 349 11.81 1.37 -10.41
C LEU A 349 12.61 0.56 -11.44
N ALA A 350 12.05 -0.53 -11.97
CA ALA A 350 12.73 -1.44 -12.86
C ALA A 350 11.76 -2.22 -13.76
N VAL A 351 12.28 -2.74 -14.87
CA VAL A 351 11.55 -3.59 -15.81
C VAL A 351 12.41 -4.80 -16.13
N GLU A 352 11.87 -6.00 -15.88
CA GLU A 352 12.48 -7.27 -16.25
C GLU A 352 11.82 -7.75 -17.55
N LEU A 353 12.61 -7.81 -18.62
CA LEU A 353 12.17 -8.07 -19.99
C LEU A 353 12.58 -9.47 -20.43
N GLU A 354 11.66 -10.14 -21.11
CA GLU A 354 11.92 -11.28 -21.96
C GLU A 354 11.32 -11.01 -23.35
N TRP A 355 12.10 -11.14 -24.42
CA TRP A 355 11.60 -10.87 -25.78
C TRP A 355 12.23 -11.77 -26.84
N VAL A 356 11.57 -11.82 -28.00
CA VAL A 356 12.03 -12.50 -29.21
C VAL A 356 11.80 -11.64 -30.44
N GLU A 357 12.59 -11.89 -31.50
CA GLU A 357 12.25 -11.45 -32.85
C GLU A 357 11.07 -12.28 -33.39
N GLY A 358 10.04 -11.61 -33.89
CA GLY A 358 8.77 -12.24 -34.24
C GLY A 358 7.84 -12.41 -33.05
N HIS A 359 6.99 -13.45 -33.09
CA HIS A 359 5.90 -13.67 -32.13
C HIS A 359 6.33 -14.59 -30.97
N LEU A 360 5.85 -14.29 -29.74
CA LEU A 360 6.04 -15.07 -28.50
C LEU A 360 5.67 -16.56 -28.58
N GLU A 361 5.01 -17.02 -29.64
CA GLU A 361 4.62 -18.43 -29.81
C GLU A 361 5.85 -19.34 -29.96
N SER A 362 6.94 -18.80 -30.51
CA SER A 362 8.22 -19.51 -30.62
C SER A 362 8.84 -19.89 -29.26
N LEU A 363 8.47 -19.20 -28.18
CA LEU A 363 8.87 -19.52 -26.81
C LEU A 363 8.04 -20.67 -26.24
N ALA A 364 6.73 -20.66 -26.50
CA ALA A 364 5.82 -21.71 -26.04
C ALA A 364 6.16 -23.08 -26.66
N ASP A 365 6.61 -23.07 -27.92
CA ASP A 365 7.01 -24.28 -28.65
C ASP A 365 8.46 -24.73 -28.34
N GLY A 366 9.18 -24.00 -27.49
CA GLY A 366 10.58 -24.28 -27.14
C GLY A 366 11.57 -24.12 -28.30
N GLN A 367 11.18 -23.43 -29.37
CA GLN A 367 12.00 -23.28 -30.58
C GLN A 367 12.97 -22.09 -30.54
N ALA A 368 12.76 -21.14 -29.61
CA ALA A 368 13.61 -19.97 -29.44
C ALA A 368 13.99 -19.75 -27.98
N THR A 369 15.22 -19.29 -27.74
CA THR A 369 15.66 -18.79 -26.44
C THR A 369 15.37 -17.29 -26.37
N PRO A 370 14.63 -16.79 -25.36
CA PRO A 370 14.35 -15.36 -25.25
C PRO A 370 15.62 -14.59 -24.92
N GLU A 371 15.73 -13.39 -25.47
CA GLU A 371 16.65 -12.39 -24.93
C GLU A 371 16.10 -11.83 -23.62
N ARG A 372 16.99 -11.44 -22.71
CA ARG A 372 16.65 -10.99 -21.36
C ARG A 372 17.41 -9.74 -20.96
N ALA A 373 16.72 -8.80 -20.33
CA ALA A 373 17.35 -7.63 -19.75
C ALA A 373 16.54 -7.10 -18.56
N THR A 374 17.23 -6.52 -17.59
CA THR A 374 16.64 -5.73 -16.51
C THR A 374 17.04 -4.27 -16.72
N LEU A 375 16.06 -3.43 -16.99
CA LEU A 375 16.21 -1.98 -17.07
C LEU A 375 15.89 -1.38 -15.70
N SER A 376 16.66 -0.40 -15.23
CA SER A 376 16.39 0.24 -13.93
C SER A 376 16.70 1.72 -13.95
N ARG A 377 15.88 2.52 -13.26
CA ARG A 377 16.19 3.95 -13.07
C ARG A 377 17.13 4.22 -11.89
N LEU A 378 17.44 3.19 -11.08
CA LEU A 378 18.33 3.29 -9.92
C LEU A 378 19.82 3.21 -10.29
N GLY A 379 20.12 2.70 -11.49
CA GLY A 379 21.46 2.62 -12.05
C GLY A 379 21.97 1.18 -12.19
N SER A 380 23.23 1.05 -12.62
CA SER A 380 23.81 -0.20 -13.12
C SER A 380 23.80 -1.38 -12.14
N ALA A 381 23.80 -1.15 -10.82
CA ALA A 381 23.71 -2.24 -9.84
C ALA A 381 22.37 -3.01 -9.92
N TRP A 382 21.30 -2.34 -10.36
CA TRP A 382 19.96 -2.92 -10.57
C TRP A 382 19.74 -3.41 -12.01
N GLU A 383 20.68 -3.16 -12.91
CA GLU A 383 20.57 -3.55 -14.32
C GLU A 383 21.21 -4.93 -14.56
N SER A 384 20.75 -5.60 -15.61
CA SER A 384 21.28 -6.89 -16.06
C SER A 384 21.02 -7.03 -17.55
N GLY A 385 22.01 -7.49 -18.32
CA GLY A 385 21.86 -7.54 -19.79
C GLY A 385 21.66 -6.15 -20.40
N GLN A 386 21.27 -6.10 -21.67
CA GLN A 386 21.00 -4.87 -22.41
C GLN A 386 19.88 -5.11 -23.42
N PHE A 387 18.95 -4.16 -23.53
CA PHE A 387 17.99 -4.14 -24.63
C PHE A 387 18.61 -3.39 -25.81
N ARG A 388 18.90 -4.12 -26.90
CA ARG A 388 19.51 -3.54 -28.10
C ARG A 388 18.46 -2.80 -28.92
N ASN A 389 18.87 -1.75 -29.64
CA ASN A 389 17.99 -1.11 -30.60
C ASN A 389 17.76 -2.07 -31.78
N LEU A 390 16.51 -2.52 -31.95
CA LEU A 390 16.11 -3.51 -32.94
C LEU A 390 14.86 -3.00 -33.65
N HIS A 391 14.85 -3.06 -34.99
CA HIS A 391 13.73 -2.62 -35.83
C HIS A 391 13.18 -1.23 -35.49
N GLY A 392 14.06 -0.30 -35.08
CA GLY A 392 13.71 1.08 -34.72
C GLY A 392 13.13 1.26 -33.31
N LEU A 393 13.00 0.18 -32.52
CA LEU A 393 12.60 0.23 -31.12
C LEU A 393 13.84 0.29 -30.23
N ASP A 394 13.93 1.33 -29.40
CA ASP A 394 14.95 1.45 -28.36
C ASP A 394 14.40 1.22 -26.94
N ALA A 395 15.31 1.05 -25.98
CA ALA A 395 14.98 0.82 -24.58
C ALA A 395 14.19 1.97 -23.94
N THR A 396 14.37 3.21 -24.42
CA THR A 396 13.70 4.39 -23.86
C THR A 396 12.24 4.43 -24.28
N ALA A 397 11.95 4.15 -25.55
CA ALA A 397 10.61 4.04 -26.08
C ALA A 397 9.84 2.88 -25.42
N LEU A 398 10.48 1.70 -25.29
CA LEU A 398 9.89 0.56 -24.60
C LEU A 398 9.62 0.86 -23.11
N TRP A 399 10.59 1.45 -22.41
CA TRP A 399 10.40 1.90 -21.03
C TRP A 399 9.22 2.88 -20.91
N GLY A 400 9.17 3.90 -21.77
CA GLY A 400 8.10 4.90 -21.77
C GLY A 400 6.70 4.30 -21.95
N PHE A 401 6.58 3.33 -22.86
CA PHE A 401 5.34 2.58 -23.07
C PHE A 401 4.94 1.78 -21.83
N LEU A 402 5.85 0.96 -21.29
CA LEU A 402 5.57 0.11 -20.13
C LEU A 402 5.23 0.92 -18.87
N GLN A 403 5.92 2.03 -18.65
CA GLN A 403 5.59 2.97 -17.56
C GLN A 403 4.24 3.68 -17.81
N GLY A 404 3.87 3.91 -19.07
CA GLY A 404 2.54 4.42 -19.44
C GLY A 404 1.43 3.45 -19.07
N VAL A 405 1.62 2.15 -19.32
CA VAL A 405 0.70 1.08 -18.90
C VAL A 405 0.57 1.05 -17.39
N LEU A 406 1.69 0.98 -16.65
CA LEU A 406 1.68 1.00 -15.19
C LEU A 406 0.95 2.21 -14.62
N LYS A 407 1.22 3.40 -15.17
CA LYS A 407 0.59 4.64 -14.70
C LYS A 407 -0.93 4.56 -14.75
N VAL A 408 -1.50 4.00 -15.83
CA VAL A 408 -2.96 3.84 -15.96
C VAL A 408 -3.53 2.94 -14.87
N PHE A 409 -2.81 1.87 -14.53
CA PHE A 409 -3.16 0.95 -13.44
C PHE A 409 -2.55 1.36 -12.09
N HIS A 410 -2.51 2.67 -11.83
CA HIS A 410 -2.13 3.23 -10.55
C HIS A 410 -0.73 2.83 -10.05
N TYR A 411 0.20 2.58 -10.97
CA TYR A 411 1.56 2.11 -10.69
C TYR A 411 1.61 0.77 -9.96
N VAL A 412 0.54 -0.05 -9.99
CA VAL A 412 0.57 -1.40 -9.44
C VAL A 412 1.48 -2.28 -10.29
N PRO A 413 2.54 -2.90 -9.70
CA PRO A 413 3.44 -3.78 -10.43
C PRO A 413 2.66 -4.84 -11.20
N GLY A 414 3.10 -5.13 -12.42
CA GLY A 414 2.36 -6.04 -13.27
C GLY A 414 3.20 -6.70 -14.36
N ASP A 415 2.65 -7.80 -14.83
CA ASP A 415 3.08 -8.58 -15.98
C ASP A 415 2.38 -8.01 -17.24
N VAL A 416 3.18 -7.57 -18.21
CA VAL A 416 2.74 -6.93 -19.44
C VAL A 416 3.20 -7.74 -20.63
N GLU A 417 2.23 -8.23 -21.42
CA GLU A 417 2.50 -8.78 -22.74
C GLU A 417 2.42 -7.66 -23.78
N TRP A 418 3.44 -7.54 -24.63
CA TRP A 418 3.57 -6.46 -25.59
C TRP A 418 4.06 -6.93 -26.96
N ALA A 419 3.73 -6.15 -27.99
CA ALA A 419 4.18 -6.37 -29.36
C ALA A 419 4.58 -5.06 -30.05
N TRP A 420 5.67 -5.09 -30.81
CA TRP A 420 6.13 -4.03 -31.70
C TRP A 420 5.89 -4.45 -33.15
N ASP A 421 5.07 -3.71 -33.89
CA ASP A 421 4.79 -4.02 -35.31
C ASP A 421 5.76 -3.37 -36.31
N GLY A 422 6.75 -2.61 -35.81
CA GLY A 422 7.65 -1.78 -36.62
C GLY A 422 7.26 -0.30 -36.67
N GLN A 423 6.07 0.07 -36.15
CA GLN A 423 5.56 1.44 -36.12
C GLN A 423 5.08 1.86 -34.72
N GLN A 424 4.40 0.98 -34.00
CA GLN A 424 3.91 1.24 -32.66
C GLN A 424 3.97 0.02 -31.73
N LEU A 425 4.02 0.30 -30.43
CA LEU A 425 3.90 -0.69 -29.37
C LEU A 425 2.42 -0.93 -29.06
N TRP A 426 2.07 -2.19 -28.89
CA TRP A 426 0.73 -2.66 -28.57
C TRP A 426 0.72 -3.36 -27.22
N LEU A 427 -0.28 -3.04 -26.40
CA LEU A 427 -0.59 -3.76 -25.16
C LEU A 427 -1.46 -4.98 -25.50
N LEU A 428 -0.93 -6.18 -25.31
CA LEU A 428 -1.63 -7.43 -25.55
C LEU A 428 -2.30 -7.98 -24.29
N GLN A 429 -1.70 -7.75 -23.13
CA GLN A 429 -2.26 -8.11 -21.82
C GLN A 429 -1.58 -7.30 -20.70
N TYR A 430 -2.33 -6.99 -19.63
CA TYR A 430 -1.79 -6.50 -18.36
C TYR A 430 -2.37 -7.31 -17.20
N ARG A 431 -1.51 -7.73 -16.27
CA ARG A 431 -1.88 -8.43 -15.05
C ARG A 431 -1.14 -7.84 -13.84
N PRO A 432 -1.83 -7.32 -12.82
CA PRO A 432 -1.23 -7.03 -11.52
C PRO A 432 -0.65 -8.29 -10.89
N ILE A 433 0.55 -8.20 -10.36
CA ILE A 433 1.21 -9.33 -9.70
C ILE A 433 1.65 -8.94 -8.29
N SER A 434 1.26 -9.75 -7.31
CA SER A 434 1.72 -9.62 -5.92
C SER A 434 3.01 -10.42 -5.68
N GLU A 435 3.16 -11.56 -6.34
CA GLU A 435 4.29 -12.47 -6.20
C GLU A 435 5.06 -12.63 -7.51
N HIS A 436 6.31 -12.19 -7.52
CA HIS A 436 7.30 -12.44 -8.57
C HIS A 436 8.69 -12.40 -7.95
N GLY A 437 9.64 -13.14 -8.51
CA GLY A 437 11.04 -13.16 -8.09
C GLY A 437 11.79 -11.91 -8.53
N TRP A 438 11.27 -10.73 -8.16
CA TRP A 438 11.79 -9.44 -8.62
C TRP A 438 13.28 -9.29 -8.30
N ARG A 439 13.99 -8.53 -9.11
CA ARG A 439 15.34 -8.04 -8.77
C ARG A 439 15.25 -6.85 -7.81
N ARG A 440 14.68 -7.08 -6.62
CA ARG A 440 14.67 -6.12 -5.49
C ARG A 440 15.80 -6.42 -4.53
N HIS A 441 16.38 -5.39 -3.96
CA HIS A 441 17.36 -5.57 -2.89
C HIS A 441 16.64 -5.67 -1.53
N LEU A 442 16.80 -6.78 -0.82
CA LEU A 442 16.14 -7.09 0.45
C LEU A 442 17.11 -7.10 1.62
N THR A 443 16.60 -6.96 2.84
CA THR A 443 17.39 -7.18 4.06
C THR A 443 16.54 -7.73 5.21
N ALA A 444 17.14 -8.59 6.03
CA ALA A 444 16.56 -9.00 7.30
C ALA A 444 16.81 -7.98 8.43
N ALA A 445 17.64 -6.95 8.18
CA ALA A 445 18.02 -5.95 9.15
C ALA A 445 16.80 -5.24 9.77
N ASN A 446 16.90 -4.84 11.04
CA ASN A 446 15.82 -4.35 11.90
C ASN A 446 14.65 -5.32 12.16
N ILE A 447 14.07 -5.99 11.16
CA ILE A 447 13.01 -6.99 11.39
C ILE A 447 13.56 -8.13 12.27
N ALA A 448 14.81 -8.53 12.05
CA ALA A 448 15.48 -9.58 12.85
C ALA A 448 15.77 -9.13 14.29
N GLU A 449 15.64 -7.85 14.62
CA GLU A 449 15.83 -7.35 15.98
C GLU A 449 14.51 -7.27 16.76
N ILE A 450 13.36 -7.29 16.07
CA ILE A 450 12.05 -7.09 16.69
C ILE A 450 11.10 -8.27 16.54
N LEU A 451 11.38 -9.19 15.62
CA LEU A 451 10.61 -10.42 15.39
C LEU A 451 11.54 -11.65 15.30
N PRO A 452 11.09 -12.82 15.79
CA PRO A 452 11.85 -14.05 15.69
C PRO A 452 12.00 -14.47 14.20
N PRO A 453 12.89 -15.42 13.88
CA PRO A 453 13.04 -15.94 12.52
C PRO A 453 11.72 -16.48 11.93
N GLN A 454 10.87 -17.05 12.78
CA GLN A 454 9.50 -17.44 12.47
C GLN A 454 8.53 -16.62 13.32
N PRO A 455 8.08 -15.43 12.85
CA PRO A 455 7.01 -14.71 13.50
C PRO A 455 5.73 -15.56 13.52
N SER A 456 4.81 -15.27 14.42
CA SER A 456 3.52 -15.92 14.45
C SER A 456 2.75 -15.70 13.14
N CYS A 457 1.89 -16.66 12.77
CA CYS A 457 0.96 -16.50 11.65
C CYS A 457 0.15 -15.19 11.74
N PHE A 458 -0.16 -14.74 12.95
CA PHE A 458 -0.85 -13.48 13.23
C PHE A 458 -0.04 -12.24 12.80
N VAL A 459 1.25 -12.18 13.15
CA VAL A 459 2.12 -11.07 12.75
C VAL A 459 2.41 -11.10 11.26
N GLU A 460 2.70 -12.29 10.71
CA GLU A 460 3.02 -12.42 9.29
C GLU A 460 1.81 -12.04 8.42
N TYR A 461 0.59 -12.38 8.85
CA TYR A 461 -0.66 -11.93 8.22
C TYR A 461 -0.73 -10.39 8.12
N ALA A 462 -0.50 -9.69 9.24
CA ALA A 462 -0.54 -8.23 9.27
C ALA A 462 0.61 -7.60 8.49
N GLN A 463 1.82 -8.16 8.57
CA GLN A 463 3.00 -7.66 7.87
C GLN A 463 2.80 -7.66 6.36
N ARG A 464 2.32 -8.77 5.80
CA ARG A 464 2.04 -8.88 4.36
C ARG A 464 0.94 -7.93 3.91
N ARG A 465 -0.15 -7.81 4.68
CA ARG A 465 -1.27 -6.94 4.32
C ARG A 465 -0.93 -5.46 4.41
N ALA A 466 -0.14 -5.07 5.40
CA ALA A 466 0.27 -3.69 5.61
C ALA A 466 1.35 -3.21 4.64
N ALA A 467 2.05 -4.12 3.96
CA ALA A 467 3.29 -3.84 3.24
C ALA A 467 3.19 -2.68 2.23
N ALA A 468 2.14 -2.65 1.39
CA ALA A 468 1.92 -1.57 0.42
C ALA A 468 1.39 -0.26 1.04
N SER A 469 0.74 -0.34 2.20
CA SER A 469 0.13 0.83 2.87
C SER A 469 1.10 1.60 3.77
N ILE A 470 2.12 0.95 4.30
CA ILE A 470 3.11 1.59 5.18
C ILE A 470 3.82 2.78 4.50
N PRO A 471 4.35 2.67 3.27
CA PRO A 471 5.08 3.77 2.63
C PRO A 471 4.24 5.00 2.31
N ALA A 472 2.91 4.85 2.24
CA ALA A 472 2.00 5.92 1.84
C ALA A 472 2.16 7.18 2.70
N ILE A 473 2.50 7.06 3.99
CA ILE A 473 2.77 8.20 4.90
C ILE A 473 3.84 9.16 4.35
N MET A 474 4.83 8.62 3.62
CA MET A 474 5.94 9.40 3.08
C MET A 474 5.47 10.35 1.95
N ALA A 475 4.32 10.07 1.34
CA ALA A 475 3.72 10.92 0.31
C ALA A 475 3.36 12.31 0.83
N ARG A 476 3.24 12.49 2.16
CA ARG A 476 3.05 13.80 2.77
C ARG A 476 4.18 14.78 2.48
N TRP A 477 5.40 14.28 2.30
CA TRP A 477 6.58 15.09 1.97
C TRP A 477 7.18 14.80 0.60
N ASP A 478 7.00 13.59 0.04
CA ASP A 478 7.45 13.24 -1.30
C ASP A 478 6.47 12.27 -2.00
N CYS A 479 5.59 12.79 -2.84
CA CYS A 479 4.53 12.01 -3.49
C CYS A 479 5.02 10.99 -4.52
N ARG A 480 6.26 11.11 -5.00
CA ARG A 480 6.87 10.14 -5.92
C ARG A 480 6.94 8.73 -5.31
N ILE A 481 6.82 8.58 -3.99
CA ILE A 481 6.72 7.27 -3.33
C ILE A 481 5.49 6.46 -3.78
N LEU A 482 4.43 7.16 -4.19
CA LEU A 482 3.20 6.53 -4.69
C LEU A 482 3.35 6.09 -6.15
N GLU A 483 4.29 6.68 -6.89
CA GLU A 483 4.65 6.24 -8.23
C GLU A 483 5.57 5.02 -8.16
N ASP A 484 6.49 4.98 -7.19
CA ASP A 484 7.32 3.80 -6.93
C ASP A 484 6.47 2.57 -6.63
N ASN A 485 5.43 2.76 -5.80
CA ASN A 485 4.53 1.71 -5.32
C ASN A 485 5.27 0.46 -4.81
N GLU A 486 6.42 0.67 -4.19
CA GLU A 486 7.22 -0.38 -3.59
C GLU A 486 6.68 -0.70 -2.19
N PRO A 487 6.46 -1.98 -1.85
CA PRO A 487 6.01 -2.34 -0.53
C PRO A 487 7.15 -2.18 0.49
N PHE A 488 6.80 -1.94 1.76
CA PHE A 488 7.76 -1.83 2.86
C PHE A 488 8.48 -3.15 3.14
N THR A 489 7.74 -4.27 3.07
CA THR A 489 8.30 -5.62 3.10
C THR A 489 8.01 -6.36 1.80
N ALA A 490 8.90 -7.28 1.42
CA ALA A 490 8.70 -8.19 0.30
C ALA A 490 9.00 -9.63 0.73
N VAL A 491 8.38 -10.59 0.05
CA VAL A 491 8.47 -12.02 0.39
C VAL A 491 9.58 -12.69 -0.43
N PHE A 492 10.43 -13.47 0.25
CA PHE A 492 11.40 -14.37 -0.37
C PHE A 492 11.34 -15.72 0.34
N ALA A 493 11.22 -16.81 -0.43
CA ALA A 493 11.05 -18.17 0.10
C ALA A 493 9.96 -18.22 1.21
N GLY A 494 8.85 -17.52 0.99
CA GLY A 494 7.73 -17.48 1.93
C GLY A 494 7.96 -16.72 3.24
N ALA A 495 9.10 -16.06 3.44
CA ALA A 495 9.36 -15.19 4.59
C ALA A 495 9.46 -13.72 4.18
N SER A 496 9.06 -12.81 5.07
CA SER A 496 9.08 -11.37 4.83
C SER A 496 10.41 -10.70 5.20
N TYR A 497 10.88 -9.80 4.34
CA TYR A 497 12.12 -9.02 4.50
C TYR A 497 11.85 -7.54 4.21
N ILE A 498 12.67 -6.63 4.75
CA ILE A 498 12.60 -5.20 4.39
C ILE A 498 13.01 -5.03 2.93
N ASN A 499 12.21 -4.30 2.16
CA ASN A 499 12.54 -3.89 0.80
C ASN A 499 13.42 -2.63 0.83
N ASN A 500 14.70 -2.76 0.50
CA ASN A 500 15.61 -1.62 0.49
C ASN A 500 15.35 -0.68 -0.69
N ASP A 501 14.86 -1.19 -1.83
CA ASP A 501 14.62 -0.37 -3.02
C ASP A 501 13.67 0.80 -2.73
N LEU A 502 12.70 0.59 -1.82
CA LEU A 502 11.81 1.65 -1.32
C LEU A 502 12.58 2.88 -0.84
N PHE A 503 13.60 2.67 0.01
CA PHE A 503 14.39 3.75 0.58
C PHE A 503 15.47 4.23 -0.38
N LEU A 504 16.14 3.30 -1.06
CA LEU A 504 17.23 3.60 -1.98
C LEU A 504 16.76 4.45 -3.17
N ALA A 505 15.53 4.25 -3.66
CA ALA A 505 14.92 5.11 -4.66
C ALA A 505 14.81 6.58 -4.19
N ARG A 506 14.41 6.79 -2.93
CA ARG A 506 14.32 8.13 -2.33
C ARG A 506 15.69 8.78 -2.19
N LEU A 507 16.70 8.03 -1.72
CA LEU A 507 18.06 8.54 -1.60
C LEU A 507 18.65 8.91 -2.96
N ALA A 508 18.43 8.08 -4.00
CA ALA A 508 18.85 8.36 -5.37
C ALA A 508 18.20 9.63 -5.95
N ASP A 509 16.91 9.84 -5.64
CA ASP A 509 16.15 11.02 -6.01
C ASP A 509 16.63 12.27 -5.26
N TRP A 510 16.98 12.14 -3.97
CA TRP A 510 17.48 13.23 -3.15
C TRP A 510 18.97 13.51 -3.31
N GLY A 511 19.72 12.62 -3.96
CA GLY A 511 21.17 12.73 -4.11
C GLY A 511 21.98 12.40 -2.85
N VAL A 512 21.39 11.61 -1.95
CA VAL A 512 22.02 11.11 -0.71
C VAL A 512 22.64 9.74 -0.99
N SER A 513 23.80 9.46 -0.39
CA SER A 513 24.46 8.16 -0.57
C SER A 513 23.77 7.03 0.21
N ALA A 514 23.76 5.82 -0.35
CA ALA A 514 23.27 4.61 0.32
C ALA A 514 24.10 4.24 1.56
N ALA A 515 25.35 4.68 1.68
CA ALA A 515 26.20 4.41 2.84
C ALA A 515 25.61 4.97 4.15
N SER A 516 24.93 6.12 4.07
CA SER A 516 24.24 6.71 5.23
C SER A 516 23.05 5.87 5.69
N TYR A 517 22.40 5.15 4.79
CA TYR A 517 21.29 4.25 5.13
C TYR A 517 21.78 2.91 5.67
N ALA A 518 22.79 2.31 5.05
CA ALA A 518 23.37 1.04 5.50
C ALA A 518 23.87 1.12 6.96
N GLY A 519 24.53 2.22 7.34
CA GLY A 519 24.99 2.41 8.72
C GLY A 519 23.86 2.60 9.75
N GLU A 520 22.67 2.99 9.32
CA GLU A 520 21.53 3.26 10.21
C GLU A 520 20.59 2.07 10.35
N VAL A 521 20.26 1.40 9.24
CA VAL A 521 19.37 0.24 9.22
C VAL A 521 20.11 -1.06 9.54
N GLY A 522 21.42 -1.12 9.27
CA GLY A 522 22.20 -2.35 9.32
C GLY A 522 22.10 -3.12 8.00
N GLY A 523 23.10 -3.98 7.75
CA GLY A 523 23.24 -4.73 6.49
C GLY A 523 24.08 -4.00 5.44
N ALA A 524 24.10 -4.57 4.23
CA ALA A 524 24.79 -4.00 3.07
C ALA A 524 23.77 -3.37 2.10
N THR A 525 24.20 -2.47 1.21
CA THR A 525 23.34 -1.89 0.17
C THR A 525 24.12 -1.66 -1.11
N PRO A 526 23.46 -1.69 -2.28
CA PRO A 526 24.10 -1.35 -3.55
C PRO A 526 24.60 0.09 -3.55
N VAL A 527 25.69 0.31 -4.28
CA VAL A 527 26.39 1.59 -4.31
C VAL A 527 25.52 2.67 -4.94
N LEU A 528 25.11 3.64 -4.11
CA LEU A 528 24.57 4.93 -4.56
C LEU A 528 25.50 6.05 -4.10
N PRO A 529 26.17 6.77 -5.03
CA PRO A 529 27.08 7.85 -4.68
C PRO A 529 26.31 9.14 -4.35
N TRP A 530 26.99 10.06 -3.64
CA TRP A 530 26.48 11.41 -3.41
C TRP A 530 26.27 12.16 -4.73
N ARG A 531 25.16 12.88 -4.84
CA ARG A 531 24.85 13.78 -5.96
C ARG A 531 24.57 15.19 -5.41
N PRO A 532 25.59 16.00 -5.12
CA PRO A 532 25.45 17.23 -4.35
C PRO A 532 24.48 18.25 -4.96
N LEU A 533 24.41 18.34 -6.29
CA LEU A 533 23.44 19.22 -6.96
C LEU A 533 21.98 18.77 -6.72
N ARG A 534 21.71 17.47 -6.64
CA ARG A 534 20.38 16.94 -6.29
C ARG A 534 20.08 17.14 -4.81
N LEU A 535 21.08 16.99 -3.96
CA LEU A 535 20.98 17.24 -2.52
C LEU A 535 20.56 18.67 -2.23
N LEU A 536 21.22 19.65 -2.86
CA LEU A 536 20.88 21.07 -2.72
C LEU A 536 19.44 21.35 -3.18
N ARG A 537 18.99 20.74 -4.29
CA ARG A 537 17.61 20.85 -4.77
C ARG A 537 16.59 20.21 -3.83
N SER A 538 17.01 19.27 -2.99
CA SER A 538 16.17 18.53 -2.05
C SER A 538 16.08 19.18 -0.66
N LEU A 539 16.84 20.24 -0.39
CA LEU A 539 16.79 20.95 0.91
C LEU A 539 15.38 21.43 1.30
N PRO A 540 14.57 22.04 0.40
CA PRO A 540 13.20 22.43 0.74
C PRO A 540 12.31 21.22 1.09
N LEU A 541 12.54 20.09 0.42
CA LEU A 541 11.85 18.84 0.69
C LEU A 541 12.20 18.33 2.08
N PHE A 542 13.47 18.34 2.48
CA PHE A 542 13.87 17.93 3.82
C PHE A 542 13.28 18.82 4.91
N TRP A 543 13.24 20.13 4.69
CA TRP A 543 12.58 21.04 5.64
C TRP A 543 11.08 20.71 5.79
N ARG A 544 10.38 20.48 4.67
CA ARG A 544 8.98 20.04 4.66
C ARG A 544 8.81 18.70 5.38
N MET A 545 9.66 17.72 5.07
CA MET A 545 9.68 16.39 5.69
C MET A 545 9.83 16.49 7.20
N GLN A 546 10.78 17.29 7.68
CA GLN A 546 10.97 17.49 9.12
C GLN A 546 9.78 18.16 9.78
N ARG A 547 9.21 19.21 9.16
CA ARG A 547 8.01 19.88 9.70
C ARG A 547 6.84 18.91 9.84
N ILE A 548 6.62 18.07 8.82
CA ILE A 548 5.51 17.12 8.79
C ILE A 548 5.72 15.99 9.79
N ALA A 549 6.91 15.37 9.79
CA ALA A 549 7.24 14.28 10.72
C ALA A 549 7.13 14.72 12.18
N ARG A 550 7.64 15.91 12.50
CA ARG A 550 7.53 16.52 13.84
C ARG A 550 6.07 16.79 14.23
N GLY A 551 5.29 17.38 13.33
CA GLY A 551 3.86 17.62 13.57
C GLY A 551 3.07 16.33 13.78
N HIS A 552 3.45 15.22 13.14
CA HIS A 552 2.81 13.92 13.32
C HIS A 552 3.01 13.32 14.72
N LEU A 553 4.10 13.67 15.42
CA LEU A 553 4.36 13.14 16.77
C LEU A 553 3.23 13.47 17.74
N HIS A 554 2.59 14.64 17.60
CA HIS A 554 1.45 15.04 18.42
C HIS A 554 0.16 14.24 18.15
N THR A 555 0.11 13.48 17.06
CA THR A 555 -1.06 12.64 16.70
C THR A 555 -0.92 11.20 17.15
N LEU A 556 0.25 10.80 17.68
CA LEU A 556 0.50 9.41 18.09
C LEU A 556 -0.37 9.01 19.28
N GLU A 557 -0.55 9.90 20.27
CA GLU A 557 -1.33 9.57 21.47
C GLU A 557 -2.81 9.34 21.16
N SER A 558 -3.42 10.22 20.36
CA SER A 558 -4.83 10.03 19.95
C SER A 558 -5.00 8.79 19.08
N GLY A 559 -4.03 8.47 18.22
CA GLY A 559 -4.00 7.23 17.45
C GLY A 559 -3.95 5.98 18.32
N LEU A 560 -3.06 5.96 19.33
CA LEU A 560 -2.95 4.86 20.30
C LEU A 560 -4.25 4.65 21.07
N ARG A 561 -4.82 5.73 21.63
CA ARG A 561 -6.10 5.67 22.36
C ARG A 561 -7.22 5.10 21.49
N ARG A 562 -7.36 5.57 20.25
CA ARG A 562 -8.37 5.05 19.33
C ARG A 562 -8.24 3.55 19.10
N PHE A 563 -7.03 3.06 18.81
CA PHE A 563 -6.85 1.62 18.58
C PHE A 563 -7.09 0.80 19.85
N ASP A 564 -6.72 1.34 21.01
CA ASP A 564 -6.99 0.71 22.30
C ASP A 564 -8.49 0.62 22.64
N ASP A 565 -9.25 1.68 22.32
CA ASP A 565 -10.71 1.71 22.41
C ASP A 565 -11.35 0.70 21.43
N GLU A 566 -10.89 0.68 20.17
CA GLU A 566 -11.35 -0.30 19.17
C GLU A 566 -11.10 -1.75 19.62
N LEU A 567 -9.93 -2.04 20.20
CA LEU A 567 -9.61 -3.37 20.74
C LEU A 567 -10.52 -3.74 21.92
N THR A 568 -10.82 -2.76 22.78
CA THR A 568 -11.73 -2.93 23.91
C THR A 568 -13.13 -3.30 23.43
N GLN A 569 -13.62 -2.60 22.40
CA GLN A 569 -14.92 -2.88 21.80
C GLN A 569 -14.94 -4.27 21.13
N LEU A 570 -13.92 -4.62 20.34
CA LEU A 570 -13.83 -5.95 19.70
C LEU A 570 -13.84 -7.08 20.74
N LYS A 571 -13.13 -6.90 21.85
CA LYS A 571 -13.15 -7.87 22.95
C LYS A 571 -14.54 -7.97 23.59
N ALA A 572 -15.22 -6.85 23.81
CA ALA A 572 -16.57 -6.82 24.36
C ALA A 572 -17.59 -7.49 23.44
N ASP A 573 -17.43 -7.33 22.12
CA ASP A 573 -18.28 -7.93 21.09
C ASP A 573 -17.98 -9.42 20.83
N GLY A 574 -16.98 -9.99 21.51
CA GLY A 574 -16.60 -11.39 21.34
C GLY A 574 -15.94 -11.70 19.99
N ALA A 575 -15.10 -10.77 19.50
CA ALA A 575 -14.43 -10.91 18.20
C ALA A 575 -13.64 -12.22 18.07
N ASN A 576 -13.74 -12.85 16.89
CA ASN A 576 -12.96 -14.02 16.54
C ASN A 576 -11.52 -13.66 16.15
N GLY A 577 -10.67 -14.66 15.96
CA GLY A 577 -9.26 -14.44 15.62
C GLY A 577 -9.04 -13.71 14.29
N GLN A 578 -9.92 -13.93 13.30
CA GLN A 578 -9.87 -13.23 12.00
C GLN A 578 -10.14 -11.73 12.15
N GLN A 579 -11.19 -11.36 12.89
CA GLN A 579 -11.53 -9.95 13.16
C GLN A 579 -10.39 -9.24 13.91
N LEU A 580 -9.75 -9.93 14.87
CA LEU A 580 -8.56 -9.41 15.55
C LEU A 580 -7.36 -9.26 14.61
N ALA A 581 -7.15 -10.19 13.67
CA ALA A 581 -6.07 -10.12 12.69
C ALA A 581 -6.25 -8.99 11.69
N ASP A 582 -7.48 -8.73 11.24
CA ASP A 582 -7.81 -7.60 10.37
C ASP A 582 -7.68 -6.26 11.09
N TRP A 583 -8.13 -6.16 12.34
CA TRP A 583 -7.86 -5.00 13.20
C TRP A 583 -6.34 -4.81 13.40
N PHE A 584 -5.60 -5.89 13.65
CA PHE A 584 -4.16 -5.84 13.88
C PHE A 584 -3.40 -5.38 12.63
N SER A 585 -3.86 -5.75 11.44
CA SER A 585 -3.30 -5.25 10.17
C SER A 585 -3.41 -3.72 10.06
N ARG A 586 -4.55 -3.14 10.46
CA ARG A 586 -4.74 -1.67 10.52
C ARG A 586 -3.84 -1.04 11.58
N PHE A 587 -3.74 -1.68 12.75
CA PHE A 587 -2.87 -1.21 13.82
C PHE A 587 -1.40 -1.27 13.41
N TYR A 588 -0.97 -2.31 12.71
CA TYR A 588 0.40 -2.49 12.23
C TYR A 588 0.81 -1.39 11.23
N VAL A 589 -0.08 -0.99 10.31
CA VAL A 589 0.14 0.20 9.46
C VAL A 589 0.41 1.44 10.31
N PHE A 590 -0.42 1.69 11.34
CA PHE A 590 -0.22 2.81 12.25
C PHE A 590 1.11 2.74 13.01
N VAL A 591 1.47 1.56 13.53
CA VAL A 591 2.73 1.30 14.26
C VAL A 591 3.94 1.69 13.40
N VAL A 592 4.01 1.18 12.18
CA VAL A 592 5.20 1.37 11.34
C VAL A 592 5.24 2.80 10.80
N GLN A 593 4.11 3.40 10.41
CA GLN A 593 4.06 4.80 9.97
C GLN A 593 4.47 5.78 11.08
N GLY A 594 4.06 5.53 12.33
CA GLY A 594 4.49 6.30 13.50
C GLY A 594 6.01 6.22 13.69
N ASN A 595 6.58 5.02 13.61
CA ASN A 595 8.04 4.81 13.69
C ASN A 595 8.81 5.50 12.55
N LEU A 596 8.29 5.51 11.32
CA LEU A 596 8.91 6.24 10.19
C LEU A 596 9.00 7.75 10.45
N CYS A 597 7.97 8.33 11.07
CA CYS A 597 7.97 9.76 11.42
C CYS A 597 8.91 10.06 12.59
N ILE A 598 8.94 9.19 13.61
CA ILE A 598 9.88 9.29 14.75
C ILE A 598 11.34 9.20 14.24
N ALA A 599 11.65 8.22 13.40
CA ALA A 599 12.97 8.05 12.80
C ALA A 599 13.38 9.29 11.99
N THR A 600 12.44 9.84 11.21
CA THR A 600 12.66 11.08 10.46
C THR A 600 12.96 12.27 11.37
N ALA A 601 12.23 12.44 12.48
CA ALA A 601 12.50 13.50 13.46
C ALA A 601 13.86 13.31 14.15
N LEU A 602 14.24 12.08 14.49
CA LEU A 602 15.54 11.73 15.06
C LEU A 602 16.70 12.05 14.10
N ALA A 603 16.53 11.80 12.80
CA ALA A 603 17.58 12.01 11.80
C ALA A 603 18.04 13.49 11.70
N SER A 604 17.17 14.46 11.99
CA SER A 604 17.53 15.90 12.00
C SER A 604 17.78 16.50 13.38
N SER A 605 17.69 15.68 14.42
CA SER A 605 17.66 16.16 15.80
C SER A 605 19.01 16.65 16.32
N GLY A 606 20.11 16.33 15.63
CA GLY A 606 21.47 16.64 16.06
C GLY A 606 21.86 15.88 17.33
N GLY A 607 22.58 16.54 18.23
CA GLY A 607 22.97 15.99 19.54
C GLY A 607 21.89 16.18 20.62
N ALA A 608 22.27 15.94 21.88
CA ALA A 608 21.41 16.12 23.06
C ALA A 608 21.73 17.43 23.81
N LEU A 609 21.94 18.53 23.07
CA LEU A 609 22.31 19.84 23.65
C LEU A 609 21.29 20.34 24.68
N PHE A 610 20.00 20.08 24.46
CA PHE A 610 18.92 20.49 25.37
C PHE A 610 18.64 19.47 26.50
N GLY A 611 19.50 18.45 26.64
CA GLY A 611 19.40 17.42 27.67
C GLY A 611 18.84 16.09 27.19
N ARG A 612 18.82 15.14 28.13
CA ARG A 612 18.28 13.78 27.97
C ARG A 612 17.23 13.58 29.08
N PRO A 613 15.95 13.84 28.80
CA PRO A 613 14.90 13.64 29.79
C PRO A 613 14.75 12.13 30.09
N PRO A 614 14.19 11.77 31.26
CA PRO A 614 13.98 10.38 31.62
C PRO A 614 13.00 9.70 30.65
N THR A 615 13.19 8.42 30.43
CA THR A 615 12.42 7.63 29.48
C THR A 615 11.68 6.48 30.16
N ALA A 616 10.83 5.79 29.40
CA ALA A 616 10.10 4.63 29.90
C ALA A 616 11.02 3.45 30.28
N TYR A 617 12.31 3.50 29.92
CA TYR A 617 13.30 2.47 30.24
C TYR A 617 14.04 2.75 31.54
N ASP A 618 13.89 3.94 32.13
CA ASP A 618 14.52 4.27 33.41
C ASP A 618 13.80 3.64 34.62
N ASP A 619 12.54 3.18 34.46
CA ASP A 619 11.76 2.50 35.50
C ASP A 619 11.13 1.20 34.96
N LEU A 620 11.84 0.09 35.17
CA LEU A 620 11.43 -1.25 34.71
C LEU A 620 10.88 -2.13 35.84
N GLY A 621 10.57 -1.57 37.01
CA GLY A 621 10.23 -2.34 38.22
C GLY A 621 9.04 -3.30 38.05
N PHE A 622 8.00 -2.91 37.31
CA PHE A 622 6.86 -3.77 36.97
C PHE A 622 6.45 -3.61 35.50
N SER A 623 7.05 -4.44 34.64
CA SER A 623 6.88 -4.37 33.19
C SER A 623 6.64 -5.76 32.57
N PRO A 624 5.52 -6.44 32.87
CA PRO A 624 5.23 -7.80 32.40
C PRO A 624 5.04 -7.89 30.88
N HIS A 625 4.84 -6.76 30.20
CA HIS A 625 4.79 -6.65 28.74
C HIS A 625 6.16 -6.67 28.07
N ARG A 626 7.25 -6.52 28.83
CA ARG A 626 8.62 -6.46 28.31
C ARG A 626 9.22 -7.87 28.22
N LEU A 627 9.19 -8.44 27.04
CA LEU A 627 9.61 -9.82 26.75
C LEU A 627 10.50 -9.84 25.50
N PRO A 628 11.37 -10.85 25.32
CA PRO A 628 11.99 -11.14 24.02
C PRO A 628 10.90 -11.20 22.94
N TRP A 629 11.11 -10.53 21.82
CA TRP A 629 10.12 -10.49 20.73
C TRP A 629 8.73 -9.98 21.17
N GLU A 630 8.68 -9.03 22.10
CA GLU A 630 7.45 -8.39 22.59
C GLU A 630 6.55 -7.79 21.49
N THR A 631 7.11 -7.52 20.31
CA THR A 631 6.40 -7.06 19.11
C THR A 631 5.46 -8.12 18.54
N ASP A 632 5.72 -9.40 18.82
CA ASP A 632 4.89 -10.52 18.36
C ASP A 632 3.86 -10.90 19.44
N PRO A 633 2.55 -10.68 19.23
CA PRO A 633 1.52 -11.11 20.16
C PRO A 633 1.52 -12.63 20.40
N GLY A 634 2.06 -13.44 19.49
CA GLY A 634 2.17 -14.89 19.64
C GLY A 634 3.24 -15.35 20.64
N THR A 635 4.17 -14.49 21.03
CA THR A 635 5.16 -14.78 22.08
C THR A 635 4.45 -15.16 23.38
N PRO A 636 4.86 -16.25 24.09
CA PRO A 636 4.30 -16.60 25.40
C PRO A 636 4.40 -15.46 26.41
N ARG A 637 3.30 -15.14 27.11
CA ARG A 637 3.21 -14.01 28.05
C ARG A 637 2.71 -14.46 29.42
N PRO A 638 3.05 -13.72 30.50
CA PRO A 638 2.50 -13.97 31.83
C PRO A 638 0.97 -13.78 31.85
N SER A 639 0.34 -14.12 32.97
CA SER A 639 -1.10 -13.89 33.16
C SER A 639 -1.47 -12.42 32.93
N HIS A 640 -2.70 -12.19 32.47
CA HIS A 640 -3.21 -10.85 32.21
C HIS A 640 -2.98 -9.90 33.40
N ALA A 641 -2.41 -8.74 33.10
CA ALA A 641 -2.28 -7.61 34.01
C ALA A 641 -2.92 -6.37 33.37
N GLU A 642 -3.52 -5.50 34.17
CA GLU A 642 -4.02 -4.21 33.68
C GLU A 642 -2.84 -3.29 33.38
N LEU A 643 -2.69 -2.92 32.10
CA LEU A 643 -1.61 -2.09 31.60
C LEU A 643 -2.18 -0.88 30.85
N PRO A 644 -2.64 0.17 31.55
CA PRO A 644 -3.16 1.36 30.90
C PRO A 644 -2.07 2.07 30.08
N LEU A 645 -2.51 2.72 29.00
CA LEU A 645 -1.62 3.54 28.18
C LEU A 645 -1.05 4.72 28.98
N GLN A 646 0.21 5.02 28.75
CA GLN A 646 0.90 6.16 29.34
C GLN A 646 0.69 7.42 28.48
N PRO A 647 0.43 8.59 29.07
CA PRO A 647 0.23 9.84 28.33
C PRO A 647 1.54 10.32 27.69
N LEU A 648 1.44 11.11 26.61
CA LEU A 648 2.63 11.68 25.96
C LEU A 648 3.38 12.59 26.94
N PRO A 649 4.72 12.47 27.07
CA PRO A 649 5.50 13.31 27.97
C PRO A 649 5.35 14.80 27.64
N LEU A 650 5.10 15.61 28.66
CA LEU A 650 4.97 17.06 28.52
C LEU A 650 6.34 17.72 28.48
N TRP A 651 6.57 18.54 27.46
CA TRP A 651 7.82 19.27 27.30
C TRP A 651 7.72 20.70 27.87
N PRO A 652 8.78 21.21 28.52
CA PRO A 652 8.86 22.61 28.91
C PRO A 652 8.65 23.54 27.70
N ARG A 653 8.06 24.72 27.92
CA ARG A 653 7.77 25.71 26.85
C ARG A 653 8.97 26.01 25.93
N PRO A 654 10.21 26.19 26.44
CA PRO A 654 11.38 26.41 25.58
C PRO A 654 11.64 25.23 24.62
N ILE A 655 11.47 24.00 25.09
CA ILE A 655 11.66 22.78 24.31
C ILE A 655 10.55 22.61 23.28
N ALA A 656 9.30 22.85 23.68
CA ALA A 656 8.17 22.84 22.75
C ALA A 656 8.33 23.88 21.63
N MET A 657 8.86 25.07 21.96
CA MET A 657 9.20 26.10 20.97
C MET A 657 10.36 25.66 20.07
N ALA A 658 11.44 25.10 20.63
CA ALA A 658 12.57 24.58 19.86
C ALA A 658 12.13 23.46 18.88
N HIS A 659 11.25 22.56 19.33
CA HIS A 659 10.64 21.54 18.49
C HIS A 659 9.89 22.15 17.30
N ARG A 660 8.99 23.10 17.60
CA ARG A 660 8.17 23.81 16.59
C ARG A 660 9.02 24.60 15.60
N LEU A 661 10.13 25.20 16.06
CA LEU A 661 11.03 26.01 15.24
C LEU A 661 12.05 25.20 14.43
N GLY A 662 12.17 23.90 14.66
CA GLY A 662 13.09 23.09 13.86
C GLY A 662 14.49 22.89 14.46
N PHE A 663 14.77 23.37 15.68
CA PHE A 663 16.14 23.44 16.20
C PHE A 663 16.81 22.07 16.40
N PRO A 664 18.14 21.97 16.17
CA PRO A 664 18.94 20.81 16.56
C PRO A 664 19.13 20.78 18.08
N GLY A 665 19.65 19.68 18.64
CA GLY A 665 19.87 19.52 20.08
C GLY A 665 18.75 18.77 20.82
N LEU A 666 17.71 18.33 20.10
CA LEU A 666 16.50 17.71 20.65
C LEU A 666 16.54 16.18 20.66
N ARG A 667 17.69 15.55 20.38
CA ARG A 667 17.80 14.09 20.25
C ARG A 667 17.27 13.35 21.48
N GLY A 668 17.58 13.82 22.68
CA GLY A 668 17.10 13.22 23.94
C GLY A 668 15.57 13.21 24.06
N TYR A 669 14.89 14.29 23.66
CA TYR A 669 13.43 14.38 23.72
C TYR A 669 12.74 13.50 22.67
N TYR A 670 13.32 13.35 21.48
CA TYR A 670 12.78 12.43 20.48
C TYR A 670 13.03 10.96 20.84
N LEU A 671 14.13 10.64 21.54
CA LEU A 671 14.33 9.31 22.14
C LEU A 671 13.26 9.02 23.19
N GLN A 672 12.96 9.99 24.07
CA GLN A 672 11.84 9.86 25.03
C GLN A 672 10.50 9.57 24.33
N VAL A 673 10.18 10.27 23.23
CA VAL A 673 8.94 10.01 22.46
C VAL A 673 8.98 8.63 21.80
N ARG A 674 10.11 8.22 21.23
CA ARG A 674 10.28 6.89 20.63
C ARG A 674 10.01 5.78 21.64
N GLU A 675 10.59 5.91 22.83
CA GLU A 675 10.48 4.90 23.88
C GLU A 675 9.11 4.88 24.54
N TRP A 676 8.51 6.05 24.75
CA TRP A 676 7.11 6.19 25.15
C TRP A 676 6.17 5.51 24.14
N TYR A 677 6.39 5.76 22.84
CA TYR A 677 5.56 5.18 21.79
C TYR A 677 5.70 3.65 21.80
N ARG A 678 6.94 3.15 21.85
CA ARG A 678 7.20 1.71 21.96
C ARG A 678 6.55 1.09 23.19
N ASP A 679 6.70 1.68 24.38
CA ASP A 679 6.11 1.14 25.61
C ASP A 679 4.59 0.94 25.46
N ASN A 680 3.90 1.96 24.94
CA ASN A 680 2.46 1.88 24.67
C ASN A 680 2.10 0.82 23.62
N LEU A 681 2.89 0.68 22.55
CA LEU A 681 2.69 -0.39 21.58
C LEU A 681 2.78 -1.77 22.22
N MET A 682 3.77 -1.99 23.09
CA MET A 682 3.95 -3.26 23.81
C MET A 682 2.79 -3.55 24.77
N ARG A 683 2.23 -2.53 25.43
CA ARG A 683 1.00 -2.67 26.23
C ARG A 683 -0.18 -3.12 25.37
N ILE A 684 -0.35 -2.54 24.18
CA ILE A 684 -1.41 -2.95 23.26
C ILE A 684 -1.16 -4.38 22.76
N PHE A 685 0.06 -4.74 22.35
CA PHE A 685 0.39 -6.13 21.94
C PHE A 685 0.14 -7.15 23.06
N PHE A 686 0.44 -6.79 24.31
CA PHE A 686 0.12 -7.60 25.47
C PHE A 686 -1.40 -7.80 25.62
N ARG A 687 -2.19 -6.73 25.48
CA ARG A 687 -3.66 -6.83 25.51
C ARG A 687 -4.22 -7.66 24.36
N VAL A 688 -3.67 -7.54 23.16
CA VAL A 688 -4.07 -8.33 21.97
C VAL A 688 -3.83 -9.82 22.22
N HIS A 689 -2.69 -10.20 22.79
CA HIS A 689 -2.41 -11.59 23.18
C HIS A 689 -3.54 -12.16 24.06
N HIS A 690 -3.98 -11.39 25.06
CA HIS A 690 -5.03 -11.80 25.97
C HIS A 690 -6.45 -11.72 25.37
N ALA A 691 -6.67 -10.86 24.37
CA ALA A 691 -7.93 -10.77 23.64
C ALA A 691 -8.16 -11.95 22.69
N MET A 692 -7.09 -12.58 22.17
CA MET A 692 -7.20 -13.73 21.26
C MET A 692 -7.95 -14.92 21.91
N PRO A 693 -9.05 -15.41 21.30
CA PRO A 693 -9.79 -16.57 21.78
C PRO A 693 -8.89 -17.78 21.99
N ARG A 694 -9.00 -18.43 23.16
CA ARG A 694 -8.13 -19.56 23.53
C ARG A 694 -8.12 -20.69 22.49
N ALA A 695 -9.27 -20.98 21.89
CA ALA A 695 -9.43 -22.03 20.88
C ALA A 695 -8.66 -21.73 19.58
N GLU A 696 -8.42 -20.47 19.24
CA GLU A 696 -7.77 -20.07 18.00
C GLU A 696 -6.28 -19.74 18.17
N ARG A 697 -5.77 -19.66 19.41
CA ARG A 697 -4.35 -19.35 19.68
C ARG A 697 -3.40 -20.34 19.02
N ALA A 698 -3.74 -21.63 19.02
CA ALA A 698 -2.91 -22.65 18.37
C ALA A 698 -2.75 -22.44 16.86
N ARG A 699 -3.70 -21.76 16.21
CA ARG A 699 -3.63 -21.40 14.78
C ARG A 699 -2.90 -20.08 14.58
N TRP A 700 -3.34 -19.02 15.27
CA TRP A 700 -2.84 -17.67 15.02
C TRP A 700 -1.45 -17.42 15.63
N PHE A 701 -1.17 -18.00 16.79
CA PHE A 701 0.12 -17.85 17.48
C PHE A 701 1.11 -18.97 17.16
N ALA A 702 0.75 -19.92 16.30
CA ALA A 702 1.73 -20.84 15.75
C ALA A 702 2.80 -20.06 14.98
N PRO A 703 4.08 -20.48 15.05
CA PRO A 703 5.12 -19.96 14.18
C PRO A 703 4.71 -20.14 12.72
N HIS A 704 4.92 -19.11 11.90
CA HIS A 704 4.71 -19.20 10.47
C HIS A 704 5.61 -20.32 9.88
N PRO A 705 5.09 -21.17 8.96
CA PRO A 705 5.82 -22.35 8.49
C PRO A 705 7.16 -22.01 7.82
N GLU A 706 7.21 -20.88 7.12
CA GLU A 706 8.39 -20.46 6.37
C GLU A 706 9.36 -19.67 7.25
N VAL A 707 10.61 -20.12 7.26
CA VAL A 707 11.69 -19.56 8.11
C VAL A 707 12.45 -18.50 7.35
N ARG A 708 12.71 -17.38 8.01
CA ARG A 708 13.67 -16.38 7.53
C ARG A 708 15.11 -16.90 7.65
N ASN A 709 15.60 -17.52 6.58
CA ASN A 709 16.90 -18.19 6.53
C ASN A 709 18.05 -17.30 6.01
N ARG A 710 17.74 -16.20 5.30
CA ARG A 710 18.76 -15.27 4.79
C ARG A 710 19.09 -14.23 5.86
N ALA A 711 20.33 -14.26 6.33
CA ALA A 711 20.91 -13.18 7.10
C ALA A 711 21.47 -12.09 6.17
N GLY A 712 21.46 -10.84 6.62
CA GLY A 712 22.05 -9.71 5.90
C GLY A 712 21.17 -9.18 4.77
N SER A 713 21.81 -8.67 3.71
CA SER A 713 21.16 -8.12 2.53
C SER A 713 21.44 -8.97 1.30
N PHE A 714 20.46 -9.08 0.39
CA PHE A 714 20.53 -9.96 -0.78
C PHE A 714 19.52 -9.51 -1.85
N TRP A 715 19.58 -10.10 -3.05
CA TRP A 715 18.60 -9.85 -4.11
C TRP A 715 17.45 -10.86 -4.03
N GLN A 716 16.20 -10.39 -4.19
CA GLN A 716 14.99 -11.22 -4.09
C GLN A 716 14.94 -12.34 -5.14
N ASP A 717 15.69 -12.27 -6.23
CA ASP A 717 15.87 -13.36 -7.20
C ASP A 717 16.82 -14.47 -6.69
N GLY A 718 17.28 -14.38 -5.44
CA GLY A 718 18.10 -15.37 -4.74
C GLY A 718 19.61 -15.13 -4.86
N ARG A 719 20.07 -14.15 -5.63
CA ARG A 719 21.49 -13.81 -5.73
C ARG A 719 21.98 -13.14 -4.45
N GLU A 720 23.20 -13.47 -4.05
CA GLU A 720 23.87 -12.73 -2.98
C GLU A 720 24.34 -11.36 -3.51
N GLY A 721 24.26 -10.35 -2.65
CA GLY A 721 24.89 -9.06 -2.93
C GLY A 721 26.40 -9.21 -2.90
N LEU A 722 27.12 -8.44 -3.71
CA LEU A 722 28.58 -8.32 -3.59
C LEU A 722 28.98 -7.42 -2.42
N GLU A 723 28.01 -6.73 -1.81
CA GLU A 723 28.24 -5.74 -0.78
C GLU A 723 28.33 -6.38 0.62
N GLN A 724 29.37 -6.02 1.37
CA GLN A 724 29.56 -6.47 2.75
C GLN A 724 29.09 -5.39 3.74
N ALA A 725 28.41 -5.81 4.82
CA ALA A 725 28.01 -4.91 5.88
C ALA A 725 29.26 -4.40 6.63
N ALA A 726 29.32 -3.09 6.88
CA ALA A 726 30.39 -2.49 7.68
C ALA A 726 30.11 -2.67 9.18
N GLY A 727 31.12 -3.10 9.94
CA GLY A 727 31.04 -3.13 11.39
C GLY A 727 31.09 -1.72 12.01
N PHE A 728 30.53 -1.56 13.21
CA PHE A 728 30.66 -0.33 13.98
C PHE A 728 30.58 -0.57 15.49
N MET A 729 31.27 0.28 16.25
CA MET A 729 31.17 0.31 17.70
C MET A 729 29.86 0.96 18.15
N ILE A 730 29.17 0.32 19.09
CA ILE A 730 27.95 0.85 19.74
C ILE A 730 28.34 1.66 20.99
N TYR A 731 29.16 1.07 21.85
CA TYR A 731 29.68 1.70 23.07
C TYR A 731 31.14 1.25 23.34
N PRO A 732 32.04 2.18 23.73
CA PRO A 732 33.45 1.88 23.96
C PRO A 732 33.68 1.01 25.20
N GLY A 733 34.85 0.39 25.26
CA GLY A 733 35.30 -0.38 26.41
C GLY A 733 36.35 -1.43 26.06
N TYR A 734 36.95 -1.99 27.11
CA TYR A 734 37.91 -3.09 27.04
C TYR A 734 37.39 -4.25 27.87
N VAL A 735 37.25 -5.44 27.26
CA VAL A 735 36.79 -6.65 27.92
C VAL A 735 37.58 -7.85 27.40
N ARG A 736 38.11 -8.67 28.31
CA ARG A 736 38.68 -9.98 28.02
C ARG A 736 37.74 -11.04 28.61
N GLY A 737 37.36 -12.03 27.82
CA GLY A 737 36.44 -13.07 28.27
C GLY A 737 36.11 -14.09 27.18
N ILE A 738 35.31 -15.10 27.52
CA ILE A 738 34.90 -16.16 26.61
C ILE A 738 33.75 -15.68 25.73
N LEU A 739 33.91 -15.78 24.40
CA LEU A 739 32.86 -15.43 23.44
C LEU A 739 31.68 -16.41 23.55
N GLY A 740 30.47 -15.89 23.68
CA GLY A 740 29.23 -16.64 23.91
C GLY A 740 28.91 -16.92 25.39
N GLN A 741 29.80 -16.54 26.33
CA GLN A 741 29.56 -16.66 27.77
C GLN A 741 29.72 -15.30 28.46
N ASP A 742 30.95 -14.80 28.60
CA ASP A 742 31.24 -13.50 29.22
C ASP A 742 30.94 -12.34 28.26
N ILE A 743 31.29 -12.54 27.00
CA ILE A 743 30.98 -11.63 25.90
C ILE A 743 29.83 -12.25 25.10
N LEU A 744 28.65 -11.68 25.23
CA LEU A 744 27.46 -12.19 24.56
C LEU A 744 27.62 -12.03 23.06
N PHE A 745 27.40 -13.11 22.31
CA PHE A 745 27.46 -13.12 20.85
C PHE A 745 26.08 -13.38 20.27
N GLU A 746 25.56 -12.43 19.51
CA GLU A 746 24.19 -12.45 18.97
C GLU A 746 24.20 -12.31 17.44
N ASP A 747 23.21 -12.90 16.77
CA ASP A 747 23.02 -12.65 15.34
C ASP A 747 22.45 -11.25 15.09
N SER A 748 21.47 -10.84 15.91
CA SER A 748 20.84 -9.53 15.88
C SER A 748 20.59 -9.01 17.30
N LEU A 749 20.57 -7.69 17.44
CA LEU A 749 20.34 -7.05 18.74
C LEU A 749 18.84 -7.04 19.11
N ASP A 750 18.41 -7.92 20.01
CA ASP A 750 17.05 -7.97 20.57
C ASP A 750 16.92 -7.14 21.86
N PRO A 751 16.16 -6.02 21.86
CA PRO A 751 15.94 -5.21 23.06
C PRO A 751 15.18 -5.92 24.18
N GLY A 752 14.45 -7.00 23.90
CA GLY A 752 13.78 -7.82 24.91
C GLY A 752 14.75 -8.63 25.77
N ARG A 753 16.05 -8.66 25.42
CA ARG A 753 17.12 -9.32 26.19
C ARG A 753 17.80 -8.41 27.20
N HIS A 754 17.07 -7.43 27.74
CA HIS A 754 17.57 -6.44 28.70
C HIS A 754 18.36 -7.07 29.86
N ALA A 755 17.80 -8.09 30.51
CA ALA A 755 18.45 -8.74 31.65
C ALA A 755 19.78 -9.42 31.26
N GLN A 756 19.82 -10.08 30.09
CA GLN A 756 21.05 -10.71 29.59
C GLN A 756 22.10 -9.66 29.23
N TYR A 757 21.70 -8.55 28.58
CA TYR A 757 22.61 -7.45 28.27
C TYR A 757 23.18 -6.79 29.51
N GLN A 758 22.39 -6.66 30.57
CA GLN A 758 22.84 -6.12 31.85
C GLN A 758 23.90 -7.03 32.50
N GLN A 759 23.74 -8.35 32.41
CA GLN A 759 24.65 -9.34 33.01
C GLN A 759 25.94 -9.56 32.21
N ALA A 760 25.90 -9.43 30.88
CA ALA A 760 27.06 -9.65 30.03
C ALA A 760 28.20 -8.64 30.32
N SER A 761 29.45 -9.01 30.07
CA SER A 761 30.60 -8.09 30.18
C SER A 761 30.73 -7.21 28.93
N ALA A 762 30.45 -7.77 27.76
CA ALA A 762 30.29 -7.05 26.50
C ALA A 762 29.24 -7.72 25.61
N VAL A 763 28.75 -7.02 24.59
CA VAL A 763 27.79 -7.56 23.61
C VAL A 763 28.28 -7.34 22.17
N ILE A 764 28.44 -8.42 21.42
CA ILE A 764 28.82 -8.40 20.01
C ILE A 764 27.67 -8.96 19.19
N ALA A 765 27.25 -8.24 18.16
CA ALA A 765 26.20 -8.69 17.24
C ALA A 765 26.70 -8.79 15.80
N ARG A 766 26.24 -9.76 15.02
CA ARG A 766 26.55 -9.81 13.58
C ARG A 766 25.83 -8.72 12.80
N MET A 767 24.62 -8.36 13.23
CA MET A 767 23.77 -7.40 12.56
C MET A 767 23.13 -6.45 13.55
N GLY A 768 23.06 -5.18 13.16
CA GLY A 768 22.27 -4.19 13.85
C GLY A 768 22.43 -2.80 13.25
N GLY A 769 21.45 -1.94 13.48
CA GLY A 769 21.48 -0.54 13.07
C GLY A 769 22.05 0.37 14.17
N ARG A 770 22.71 1.49 13.82
CA ARG A 770 23.14 2.48 14.85
C ARG A 770 21.97 3.03 15.64
N LEU A 771 20.82 3.20 14.99
CA LEU A 771 19.58 3.63 15.61
C LEU A 771 18.68 2.47 16.06
N SER A 772 19.15 1.22 16.01
CA SER A 772 18.35 0.09 16.49
C SER A 772 18.01 0.21 17.97
N HIS A 773 16.93 -0.46 18.38
CA HIS A 773 16.54 -0.47 19.79
C HIS A 773 17.60 -1.14 20.66
N GLY A 774 18.15 -2.29 20.23
CA GLY A 774 19.21 -2.93 20.98
C GLY A 774 20.48 -2.06 21.07
N SER A 775 20.86 -1.35 20.01
CA SER A 775 21.97 -0.38 20.07
C SER A 775 21.71 0.79 21.02
N THR A 776 20.47 1.28 21.10
CA THR A 776 20.11 2.33 22.07
C THR A 776 20.20 1.80 23.50
N LEU A 777 19.61 0.63 23.76
CA LEU A 777 19.63 -0.01 25.08
C LEU A 777 21.06 -0.26 25.58
N LEU A 778 21.96 -0.75 24.73
CA LEU A 778 23.36 -0.99 25.11
C LEU A 778 24.10 0.31 25.47
N ARG A 779 23.77 1.44 24.83
CA ARG A 779 24.34 2.75 25.19
C ARG A 779 23.83 3.28 26.52
N GLU A 780 22.56 3.00 26.85
CA GLU A 780 21.95 3.36 28.12
C GLU A 780 22.54 2.55 29.27
N LEU A 781 22.69 1.23 29.06
CA LEU A 781 23.39 0.34 29.97
C LEU A 781 24.90 0.61 30.06
N ARG A 782 25.43 1.50 29.21
CA ARG A 782 26.87 1.80 29.08
C ARG A 782 27.70 0.52 28.91
N LYS A 783 27.17 -0.42 28.13
CA LYS A 783 27.71 -1.76 28.00
C LYS A 783 28.67 -1.82 26.80
N PRO A 784 29.96 -2.18 26.97
CA PRO A 784 30.89 -2.33 25.86
C PRO A 784 30.29 -3.21 24.75
N SER A 785 30.20 -2.69 23.54
CA SER A 785 29.46 -3.38 22.49
C SER A 785 29.74 -2.90 21.06
N ALA A 786 29.61 -3.81 20.10
CA ALA A 786 29.81 -3.54 18.68
C ALA A 786 28.99 -4.46 17.77
N VAL A 787 28.70 -3.97 16.57
CA VAL A 787 28.21 -4.80 15.45
C VAL A 787 29.41 -5.21 14.60
N LEU A 788 29.69 -6.51 14.54
CA LEU A 788 30.80 -7.13 13.82
C LEU A 788 30.28 -8.26 12.91
N PRO A 789 29.98 -7.95 11.63
CA PRO A 789 29.34 -8.93 10.72
C PRO A 789 30.18 -10.18 10.45
N GLN A 790 31.51 -10.07 10.53
CA GLN A 790 32.47 -11.08 10.08
C GLN A 790 33.15 -11.85 11.23
N VAL A 791 32.60 -11.84 12.45
CA VAL A 791 33.15 -12.67 13.52
C VAL A 791 33.05 -14.15 13.12
N ASP A 792 34.14 -14.89 13.23
CA ASP A 792 34.15 -16.31 12.90
C ASP A 792 33.41 -17.12 13.99
N ASN A 793 32.49 -18.00 13.58
CA ASN A 793 31.78 -18.89 14.50
C ASN A 793 32.74 -19.83 15.25
N GLY A 794 33.92 -20.13 14.69
CA GLY A 794 34.96 -20.90 15.36
C GLY A 794 35.57 -20.22 16.59
N TRP A 795 35.21 -18.97 16.88
CA TRP A 795 35.66 -18.25 18.08
C TRP A 795 34.73 -18.45 19.28
N LEU A 796 33.53 -19.03 19.09
CA LEU A 796 32.60 -19.34 20.17
C LEU A 796 33.24 -20.29 21.18
N GLY A 797 33.12 -19.97 22.47
CA GLY A 797 33.75 -20.72 23.56
C GLY A 797 35.25 -20.48 23.72
N ARG A 798 35.86 -19.61 22.90
CA ARG A 798 37.28 -19.22 23.03
C ARG A 798 37.42 -17.89 23.75
N GLU A 799 38.57 -17.69 24.38
CA GLU A 799 38.93 -16.41 24.97
C GLU A 799 39.23 -15.38 23.88
N VAL A 800 38.56 -14.23 23.96
CA VAL A 800 38.72 -13.11 23.04
C VAL A 800 38.90 -11.81 23.82
N VAL A 801 39.52 -10.84 23.16
CA VAL A 801 39.66 -9.48 23.67
C VAL A 801 38.84 -8.55 22.80
N TYR A 802 37.87 -7.89 23.41
CA TYR A 802 37.14 -6.76 22.84
C TYR A 802 37.83 -5.45 23.25
N CYS A 803 38.10 -4.58 22.28
CA CYS A 803 38.65 -3.25 22.51
C CYS A 803 38.04 -2.26 21.52
N ASP A 804 37.19 -1.34 22.01
CA ASP A 804 36.66 -0.20 21.26
C ASP A 804 36.16 -0.51 19.83
N GLY A 805 35.40 -1.60 19.69
CA GLY A 805 34.82 -2.01 18.42
C GLY A 805 35.64 -3.02 17.62
N GLU A 806 36.76 -3.50 18.14
CA GLU A 806 37.53 -4.60 17.57
C GLU A 806 37.47 -5.84 18.46
N LEU A 807 37.41 -7.02 17.83
CA LEU A 807 37.46 -8.30 18.52
C LEU A 807 38.67 -9.09 17.99
N ARG A 808 39.51 -9.58 18.91
CA ARG A 808 40.70 -10.36 18.58
C ARG A 808 40.70 -11.64 19.40
N LEU A 809 41.11 -12.76 18.80
CA LEU A 809 41.41 -13.98 19.55
C LEU A 809 42.54 -13.69 20.53
N SER A 810 42.37 -14.10 21.79
CA SER A 810 43.48 -14.15 22.73
C SER A 810 44.37 -15.31 22.28
N HIS A 811 45.54 -15.00 21.72
CA HIS A 811 46.56 -16.04 21.53
C HIS A 811 47.02 -16.52 22.90
N PRO A 812 47.24 -17.82 23.11
CA PRO A 812 48.02 -18.25 24.25
C PRO A 812 49.42 -17.65 24.04
N ASP A 813 49.76 -16.63 24.82
CA ASP A 813 51.11 -16.10 24.82
C ASP A 813 52.06 -17.28 25.09
N SER A 814 52.98 -17.48 24.15
CA SER A 814 54.22 -18.16 24.37
C SER A 814 54.83 -17.62 25.67
N GLN A 815 54.83 -18.45 26.70
CA GLN A 815 55.64 -18.24 27.88
C GLN A 815 57.10 -18.05 27.44
N SER A 816 57.65 -16.86 27.68
CA SER A 816 59.04 -16.67 28.09
C SER A 816 59.19 -15.33 28.77
#